data_AF-A0AAY4CUC3-F1
#
_entry.id   AF-A0AAY4CUC3-F1
#
_cell.length_a   1.000
_cell.length_b   1.000
_cell.length_c   1.000
_cell.angle_alpha   90.00
_cell.angle_beta   90.00
_cell.angle_gamma   90.00
#
_symmetry.space_group_name_H-M   'P 1'
#
loop_
_entity.id
_entity.type
_entity.pdbx_description
1 polymer ?
#
loop_
_entity_poly.entity_id
_entity_poly.type
_entity_poly.pdbx_seq_one_letter_code
_entity_poly.pdbx_strand_id
1 'polypeptide(L)'
;MFSVKAMKPTFKSYLPPVQTELKKSPHLTIRKLEAKLLPGEIVVNEANFVRKCIAAESSQDDLWGKLICTNFKISFITHNSIPQQKFQYVHHLLGEHDIPLACVDQVVTVNDAKGKQKVLGSNQKLKFNPTELILYCKDFRIVRFRFDEAGPESAKKVCLAIAHYSQPADPQLLFGFEFAQSRQYGSSVERVNGVDPGGGCQTPLFDRPSDWDREIKRTGASEWRVCSINEGYTVSPSLPEYFVVPASMADLDLKQYACSYTGQRIPMWCWNHSNGSSLVRMSSICDVQQQRKLDQRVSSAITKSHPQRSEVLTSDLDKTLPSIQEVQAALIKLRQSCVIEPFEESEEKWLSSMENSRWTEYVRAFLRHAVEVVYMLEGKRVSVSLQEEEDRDLCCVVASLVQLMLDPHCRSLVGFQALVQKEWVMAGHRFLDRCNHLKKNDKEEAPLFLLFLDCVWQLMNQYPAAFEFTETYLTVLSDSMWIPVFSTFLFNCPQQRAEYSREFVHSKSIPLGNEQALKFPPVWDWSQQFTLKDQTLFNNPLYVGKGATCVQNGTVKTFRRTKQRNYSSTVRGVPSALKNGLRGDVDTLSRRNSLVARLRPDFSQAREVTETPCERFTREWFSRPTDLQGLLLPQLLPTHVTLWRLYFLRWVPEASISQGGAITAFHKLSLLADEIESLQNQLRQYNTSGGVGGTPASTPNPAHPEHGRMYFKCTPSPNRAASTPEYLSSSFPFSPVGNLCRRSILGTPLTKFLNGAKIWLSTETLANETV
;
A
#
# COMPACT_ATOMS: atom_id res chain seq x y z
N MET A 1 -4.86 -70.77 23.81
CA MET A 1 -4.50 -70.71 25.24
C MET A 1 -3.01 -70.40 25.28
N PHE A 2 -2.49 -69.38 25.99
CA PHE A 2 -2.84 -68.91 27.33
C PHE A 2 -3.00 -67.39 27.44
N SER A 3 -3.72 -66.94 28.48
CA SER A 3 -3.93 -65.53 28.84
C SER A 3 -2.81 -65.05 29.77
N VAL A 4 -2.17 -63.91 29.48
CA VAL A 4 -1.26 -63.23 30.41
C VAL A 4 -2.03 -62.15 31.17
N LYS A 5 -2.24 -62.36 32.48
CA LYS A 5 -2.86 -61.39 33.39
C LYS A 5 -1.90 -60.24 33.70
N ALA A 6 -2.44 -59.03 33.87
CA ALA A 6 -1.67 -57.88 34.33
C ALA A 6 -1.15 -58.08 35.77
N MET A 7 0.12 -57.72 36.01
CA MET A 7 0.70 -57.67 37.35
C MET A 7 0.12 -56.50 38.14
N LYS A 8 -0.29 -56.75 39.39
CA LYS A 8 -0.66 -55.69 40.35
C LYS A 8 0.61 -55.09 40.97
N PRO A 9 0.68 -53.75 41.16
CA PRO A 9 1.82 -53.14 41.84
C PRO A 9 1.81 -53.44 43.35
N THR A 10 2.93 -53.93 43.88
CA THR A 10 3.17 -54.19 45.30
C THR A 10 3.80 -52.99 46.00
N PHE A 11 3.02 -51.93 46.23
CA PHE A 11 3.33 -50.93 47.25
C PHE A 11 2.05 -50.25 47.76
N LYS A 12 1.82 -50.27 49.08
CA LYS A 12 0.78 -49.47 49.74
C LYS A 12 1.47 -48.37 50.54
N SER A 13 1.36 -47.12 50.08
CA SER A 13 1.66 -45.97 50.92
C SER A 13 0.55 -45.80 51.97
N TYR A 14 0.93 -45.56 53.23
CA TYR A 14 0.01 -45.31 54.35
C TYR A 14 -0.12 -43.82 54.71
N LEU A 15 0.34 -42.92 53.83
CA LEU A 15 0.14 -41.48 53.99
C LEU A 15 -1.03 -41.00 53.11
N PRO A 16 -2.00 -40.25 53.66
CA PRO A 16 -3.03 -39.63 52.84
C PRO A 16 -2.38 -38.62 51.88
N PRO A 17 -2.67 -38.66 50.57
CA PRO A 17 -2.11 -37.70 49.64
C PRO A 17 -2.64 -36.30 49.98
N VAL A 18 -1.72 -35.36 50.18
CA VAL A 18 -2.02 -33.93 50.32
C VAL A 18 -2.85 -33.48 49.13
N GLN A 19 -3.94 -32.76 49.39
CA GLN A 19 -4.76 -32.14 48.35
C GLN A 19 -3.99 -30.97 47.71
N THR A 20 -3.11 -31.26 46.76
CA THR A 20 -2.76 -30.29 45.73
C THR A 20 -3.98 -30.13 44.83
N GLU A 21 -4.61 -28.96 44.88
CA GLU A 21 -5.67 -28.59 43.93
C GLU A 21 -5.09 -28.59 42.51
N LEU A 22 -5.28 -29.71 41.80
CA LEU A 22 -5.28 -29.73 40.36
C LEU A 22 -6.37 -28.76 39.90
N LYS A 23 -5.96 -27.53 39.56
CA LYS A 23 -6.78 -26.61 38.76
C LYS A 23 -7.26 -27.40 37.55
N LYS A 24 -8.56 -27.71 37.55
CA LYS A 24 -9.21 -28.44 36.46
C LYS A 24 -8.85 -27.74 35.16
N SER A 25 -8.39 -28.50 34.17
CA SER A 25 -8.37 -28.02 32.80
C SER A 25 -9.77 -27.46 32.48
N PRO A 26 -9.87 -26.28 31.85
CA PRO A 26 -11.17 -25.69 31.55
C PRO A 26 -11.93 -26.69 30.68
N HIS A 27 -13.14 -27.05 31.13
CA HIS A 27 -14.00 -27.98 30.41
C HIS A 27 -14.51 -27.27 29.16
N LEU A 28 -13.70 -27.31 28.08
CA LEU A 28 -13.98 -26.66 26.81
C LEU A 28 -15.35 -27.12 26.30
N THR A 29 -16.34 -26.24 26.43
CA THR A 29 -17.69 -26.52 25.98
C THR A 29 -17.67 -26.44 24.47
N ILE A 30 -17.67 -27.59 23.79
CA ILE A 30 -17.49 -27.68 22.33
C ILE A 30 -18.71 -27.09 21.61
N ARG A 31 -18.72 -25.76 21.45
CA ARG A 31 -19.49 -25.13 20.38
C ARG A 31 -18.87 -25.57 19.06
N LYS A 32 -19.68 -25.93 18.07
CA LYS A 32 -19.17 -26.35 16.76
C LYS A 32 -18.53 -25.14 16.07
N LEU A 33 -17.20 -25.17 15.91
CA LEU A 33 -16.47 -24.15 15.14
C LEU A 33 -16.67 -24.41 13.65
N GLU A 34 -17.47 -23.57 13.00
CA GLU A 34 -17.78 -23.64 11.57
C GLU A 34 -17.25 -22.40 10.83
N ALA A 35 -16.63 -22.61 9.67
CA ALA A 35 -16.13 -21.54 8.82
C ALA A 35 -17.27 -20.81 8.12
N LYS A 36 -17.19 -19.48 8.03
CA LYS A 36 -17.99 -18.70 7.09
C LYS A 36 -17.40 -18.87 5.69
N LEU A 37 -17.99 -19.78 4.92
CA LEU A 37 -17.65 -20.05 3.53
C LEU A 37 -18.39 -19.08 2.60
N LEU A 38 -17.73 -18.66 1.53
CA LEU A 38 -18.33 -17.94 0.41
C LEU A 38 -19.03 -18.90 -0.58
N PRO A 39 -19.92 -18.42 -1.45
CA PRO A 39 -20.45 -19.22 -2.55
C PRO A 39 -19.32 -19.80 -3.42
N GLY A 40 -19.34 -21.12 -3.65
CA GLY A 40 -18.26 -21.85 -4.34
C GLY A 40 -17.03 -22.18 -3.48
N GLU A 41 -16.98 -21.75 -2.22
CA GLU A 41 -15.88 -22.07 -1.31
C GLU A 41 -16.11 -23.42 -0.63
N ILE A 42 -15.09 -24.28 -0.64
CA ILE A 42 -15.14 -25.63 -0.08
C ILE A 42 -14.00 -25.87 0.92
N VAL A 43 -14.28 -26.60 2.00
CA VAL A 43 -13.24 -27.07 2.94
C VAL A 43 -12.45 -28.21 2.30
N VAL A 44 -11.15 -28.01 2.15
CA VAL A 44 -10.20 -29.00 1.63
C VAL A 44 -9.63 -29.86 2.77
N ASN A 45 -9.30 -29.22 3.90
CA ASN A 45 -8.78 -29.93 5.06
C ASN A 45 -8.91 -29.11 6.35
N GLU A 46 -8.82 -29.77 7.50
CA GLU A 46 -8.91 -29.12 8.80
C GLU A 46 -8.12 -29.86 9.89
N ALA A 47 -7.69 -29.10 10.90
CA ALA A 47 -7.15 -29.62 12.14
C ALA A 47 -7.80 -28.90 13.33
N ASN A 48 -8.26 -29.68 14.31
CA ASN A 48 -8.81 -29.20 15.58
C ASN A 48 -7.71 -29.14 16.65
N PHE A 49 -7.93 -28.39 17.73
CA PHE A 49 -6.99 -28.22 18.85
C PHE A 49 -5.62 -27.67 18.39
N VAL A 50 -5.67 -26.71 17.46
CA VAL A 50 -4.49 -25.99 16.97
C VAL A 50 -4.31 -24.73 17.81
N ARG A 51 -3.07 -24.49 18.27
CA ARG A 51 -2.71 -23.24 18.93
C ARG A 51 -2.12 -22.27 17.93
N LYS A 52 -2.72 -21.10 17.75
CA LYS A 52 -2.13 -19.96 17.03
C LYS A 52 -1.29 -19.17 18.01
N CYS A 53 0.01 -19.05 17.74
CA CYS A 53 0.92 -18.30 18.59
C CYS A 53 0.68 -16.80 18.42
N ILE A 54 0.51 -16.05 19.50
CA ILE A 54 0.26 -14.59 19.48
C ILE A 54 1.39 -13.82 20.18
N ALA A 55 1.79 -14.27 21.37
CA ALA A 55 2.76 -13.58 22.23
C ALA A 55 4.11 -14.30 22.29
N ALA A 56 5.15 -13.53 22.59
CA ALA A 56 6.54 -13.98 22.62
C ALA A 56 6.94 -14.71 23.91
N GLU A 57 6.44 -14.22 25.05
CA GLU A 57 7.01 -14.49 26.38
C GLU A 57 6.13 -15.37 27.27
N SER A 58 4.84 -15.53 26.96
CA SER A 58 3.94 -16.42 27.69
C SER A 58 2.90 -17.08 26.78
N SER A 59 2.60 -18.35 27.03
CA SER A 59 1.55 -19.11 26.33
C SER A 59 0.12 -18.76 26.77
N GLN A 60 -0.06 -17.75 27.62
CA GLN A 60 -1.38 -17.36 28.15
C GLN A 60 -2.23 -16.59 27.13
N ASP A 61 -1.60 -15.86 26.21
CA ASP A 61 -2.27 -15.05 25.18
C ASP A 61 -2.46 -15.80 23.84
N ASP A 62 -1.96 -17.04 23.76
CA ASP A 62 -2.09 -17.88 22.56
C ASP A 62 -3.55 -18.33 22.36
N LEU A 63 -4.01 -18.27 21.10
CA LEU A 63 -5.38 -18.61 20.75
C LEU A 63 -5.49 -20.10 20.43
N TRP A 64 -6.41 -20.79 21.10
CA TRP A 64 -6.76 -22.17 20.77
C TRP A 64 -7.99 -22.20 19.86
N GLY A 65 -7.96 -23.09 18.87
CA GLY A 65 -8.99 -23.11 17.85
C GLY A 65 -8.86 -24.22 16.81
N LYS A 66 -9.49 -23.96 15.68
CA LYS A 66 -9.58 -24.86 14.52
C LYS A 66 -8.93 -24.19 13.31
N LEU A 67 -7.96 -24.85 12.70
CA LEU A 67 -7.30 -24.43 11.47
C LEU A 67 -7.94 -25.13 10.28
N ILE A 68 -8.35 -24.38 9.26
CA ILE A 68 -9.08 -24.87 8.10
C ILE A 68 -8.39 -24.35 6.84
N CYS A 69 -8.14 -25.24 5.87
CA CYS A 69 -7.75 -24.87 4.51
C CYS A 69 -8.98 -25.02 3.61
N THR A 70 -9.36 -23.95 2.90
CA THR A 70 -10.36 -24.02 1.82
C THR A 70 -9.67 -23.96 0.46
N ASN A 71 -10.45 -23.86 -0.62
CA ASN A 71 -9.93 -23.53 -1.96
C ASN A 71 -9.66 -22.02 -2.16
N PHE A 72 -9.95 -21.17 -1.16
CA PHE A 72 -9.75 -19.71 -1.22
C PHE A 72 -8.73 -19.20 -0.19
N LYS A 73 -8.80 -19.71 1.04
CA LYS A 73 -8.13 -19.13 2.20
C LYS A 73 -7.77 -20.18 3.24
N ILE A 74 -6.89 -19.77 4.14
CA ILE A 74 -6.61 -20.43 5.41
C ILE A 74 -7.44 -19.69 6.45
N SER A 75 -8.32 -20.37 7.16
CA SER A 75 -9.13 -19.79 8.23
C SER A 75 -8.74 -20.38 9.58
N PHE A 76 -8.62 -19.53 10.59
CA PHE A 76 -8.40 -19.96 11.97
C PHE A 76 -9.51 -19.42 12.87
N ILE A 77 -10.29 -20.33 13.46
CA ILE A 77 -11.47 -20.01 14.26
C ILE A 77 -11.18 -20.33 15.71
N THR A 78 -11.28 -19.34 16.60
CA THR A 78 -11.05 -19.50 18.05
C THR A 78 -12.36 -19.40 18.84
N HIS A 79 -12.40 -20.05 20.01
CA HIS A 79 -13.46 -19.86 21.00
C HIS A 79 -13.30 -18.58 21.81
N ASN A 80 -12.06 -18.09 21.95
CA ASN A 80 -11.71 -16.97 22.80
C ASN A 80 -11.72 -15.70 21.94
N SER A 81 -12.84 -14.96 21.96
CA SER A 81 -12.85 -13.59 21.43
C SER A 81 -11.87 -12.75 22.25
N ILE A 82 -10.91 -12.10 21.58
CA ILE A 82 -9.99 -11.16 22.23
C ILE A 82 -10.83 -10.08 22.94
N PRO A 83 -10.67 -9.86 24.26
CA PRO A 83 -11.48 -8.88 24.95
C PRO A 83 -11.26 -7.46 24.41
N GLN A 84 -12.36 -6.80 24.04
CA GLN A 84 -12.48 -5.33 23.99
C GLN A 84 -11.76 -4.55 22.86
N GLN A 85 -11.86 -4.97 21.59
CA GLN A 85 -11.70 -4.00 20.49
C GLN A 85 -12.97 -3.13 20.36
N LYS A 86 -12.86 -1.82 20.63
CA LYS A 86 -13.98 -0.86 20.47
C LYS A 86 -14.33 -0.57 19.00
N PHE A 87 -13.41 -0.81 18.06
CA PHE A 87 -13.61 -0.60 16.63
C PHE A 87 -13.62 -1.95 15.90
N GLN A 88 -14.80 -2.57 15.84
CA GLN A 88 -15.02 -3.77 15.05
C GLN A 88 -15.53 -3.37 13.66
N TYR A 89 -14.64 -3.40 12.67
CA TYR A 89 -14.99 -3.37 11.24
C TYR A 89 -15.25 -4.80 10.74
N VAL A 90 -15.91 -4.97 9.59
CA VAL A 90 -16.21 -6.30 9.04
C VAL A 90 -15.79 -6.38 7.57
N HIS A 91 -14.79 -7.20 7.28
CA HIS A 91 -14.46 -7.59 5.91
C HIS A 91 -15.41 -8.69 5.45
N HIS A 92 -16.16 -8.48 4.36
CA HIS A 92 -17.23 -9.41 3.96
C HIS A 92 -16.71 -10.78 3.52
N LEU A 93 -15.54 -10.81 2.85
CA LEU A 93 -14.89 -12.02 2.29
C LEU A 93 -13.99 -12.80 3.28
N LEU A 94 -13.43 -12.14 4.29
CA LEU A 94 -12.34 -12.65 5.12
C LEU A 94 -12.64 -12.40 6.61
N GLY A 95 -12.47 -13.41 7.45
CA GLY A 95 -12.50 -13.27 8.91
C GLY A 95 -11.20 -12.67 9.47
N GLU A 96 -11.22 -12.30 10.75
CA GLU A 96 -10.12 -11.63 11.48
C GLU A 96 -8.77 -12.36 11.42
N HIS A 97 -8.79 -13.68 11.29
CA HIS A 97 -7.59 -14.52 11.22
C HIS A 97 -7.44 -15.25 9.89
N ASP A 98 -8.21 -14.85 8.86
CA ASP A 98 -8.14 -15.47 7.55
C ASP A 98 -6.93 -14.95 6.76
N ILE A 99 -6.31 -15.85 5.99
CA ILE A 99 -5.18 -15.58 5.10
C ILE A 99 -5.59 -16.08 3.71
N PRO A 100 -5.76 -15.21 2.69
CA PRO A 100 -5.98 -15.66 1.31
C PRO A 100 -4.82 -16.56 0.86
N LEU A 101 -5.11 -17.66 0.16
CA LEU A 101 -4.07 -18.59 -0.28
C LEU A 101 -3.04 -17.94 -1.21
N ALA A 102 -3.47 -16.99 -2.05
CA ALA A 102 -2.60 -16.21 -2.93
C ALA A 102 -1.70 -15.20 -2.17
N CYS A 103 -1.99 -14.93 -0.90
CA CYS A 103 -1.16 -14.11 -0.02
C CYS A 103 -0.01 -14.91 0.62
N VAL A 104 -0.15 -16.24 0.72
CA VAL A 104 0.89 -17.09 1.29
C VAL A 104 2.10 -17.07 0.39
N ASP A 105 3.26 -16.70 0.92
CA ASP A 105 4.55 -16.73 0.23
C ASP A 105 5.16 -18.12 0.40
N GLN A 106 5.52 -18.48 1.64
CA GLN A 106 6.17 -19.73 2.00
C GLN A 106 5.43 -20.48 3.11
N VAL A 107 5.38 -21.80 2.96
CA VAL A 107 4.78 -22.73 3.93
C VAL A 107 5.92 -23.53 4.55
N VAL A 108 6.19 -23.36 5.84
CA VAL A 108 7.31 -24.03 6.54
C VAL A 108 6.78 -24.91 7.65
N THR A 109 7.26 -26.15 7.73
CA THR A 109 6.91 -27.10 8.80
C THR A 109 8.12 -27.44 9.64
N VAL A 110 7.94 -27.58 10.96
CA VAL A 110 9.01 -27.89 11.91
C VAL A 110 8.78 -29.24 12.58
N ASN A 111 9.87 -29.95 12.85
CA ASN A 111 9.88 -31.18 13.64
C ASN A 111 10.56 -30.94 15.00
N ASP A 112 9.79 -31.11 16.08
CA ASP A 112 10.24 -30.94 17.46
C ASP A 112 11.50 -31.75 17.81
N ALA A 113 11.60 -33.00 17.36
CA ALA A 113 12.69 -33.91 17.73
C ALA A 113 14.11 -33.44 17.34
N LYS A 114 14.24 -32.47 16.41
CA LYS A 114 15.53 -31.89 15.97
C LYS A 114 15.47 -30.40 15.62
N GLY A 115 14.36 -29.70 15.89
CA GLY A 115 14.12 -28.33 15.41
C GLY A 115 14.19 -28.13 13.88
N LYS A 116 14.19 -29.22 13.09
CA LYS A 116 14.43 -29.14 11.65
C LYS A 116 13.24 -28.54 10.94
N GLN A 117 13.46 -27.42 10.27
CA GLN A 117 12.51 -26.77 9.39
C GLN A 117 12.52 -27.42 7.99
N LYS A 118 11.36 -27.47 7.34
CA LYS A 118 11.20 -27.83 5.94
C LYS A 118 10.20 -26.90 5.26
N VAL A 119 10.64 -26.18 4.23
CA VAL A 119 9.76 -25.50 3.28
C VAL A 119 8.98 -26.54 2.47
N LEU A 120 7.67 -26.38 2.38
CA LEU A 120 6.75 -27.20 1.59
C LEU A 120 6.33 -26.43 0.34
N GLY A 121 6.58 -27.02 -0.82
CA GLY A 121 5.94 -26.65 -2.08
C GLY A 121 4.87 -27.66 -2.50
N SER A 122 4.22 -27.38 -3.62
CA SER A 122 3.17 -28.22 -4.20
C SER A 122 3.63 -29.65 -4.41
N ASN A 123 2.73 -30.61 -4.17
CA ASN A 123 2.92 -32.05 -4.37
C ASN A 123 4.09 -32.70 -3.59
N GLN A 124 4.74 -31.97 -2.67
CA GLN A 124 5.80 -32.55 -1.84
C GLN A 124 5.27 -33.48 -0.75
N LYS A 125 5.99 -34.58 -0.48
CA LYS A 125 5.70 -35.46 0.66
C LYS A 125 6.37 -34.95 1.95
N LEU A 126 5.62 -34.94 3.05
CA LEU A 126 6.15 -34.68 4.40
C LEU A 126 6.48 -36.02 5.10
N LYS A 127 7.76 -36.21 5.47
CA LYS A 127 8.29 -37.47 6.05
C LYS A 127 8.14 -37.58 7.57
N PHE A 128 7.70 -36.52 8.24
CA PHE A 128 7.46 -36.47 9.69
C PHE A 128 6.04 -35.95 9.99
N ASN A 129 5.65 -35.93 11.26
CA ASN A 129 4.43 -35.27 11.71
C ASN A 129 4.83 -33.87 12.19
N PRO A 130 4.26 -32.78 11.62
CA PRO A 130 4.67 -31.43 11.96
C PRO A 130 4.18 -31.09 13.37
N THR A 131 5.05 -30.49 14.19
CA THR A 131 4.65 -29.93 15.48
C THR A 131 4.37 -28.43 15.38
N GLU A 132 4.94 -27.77 14.37
CA GLU A 132 4.72 -26.36 14.07
C GLU A 132 4.59 -26.13 12.56
N LEU A 133 3.72 -25.19 12.19
CA LEU A 133 3.53 -24.63 10.86
C LEU A 133 3.79 -23.13 10.93
N ILE A 134 4.65 -22.61 10.06
CA ILE A 134 4.97 -21.20 9.92
C ILE A 134 4.57 -20.76 8.51
N LEU A 135 3.73 -19.76 8.41
CA LEU A 135 3.28 -19.16 7.16
C LEU A 135 3.89 -17.78 7.00
N TYR A 136 4.78 -17.62 6.03
CA TYR A 136 5.25 -16.31 5.59
C TYR A 136 4.29 -15.80 4.52
N CYS A 137 3.84 -14.57 4.64
CA CYS A 137 2.86 -13.97 3.73
C CYS A 137 3.46 -12.76 2.99
N LYS A 138 3.02 -12.54 1.74
CA LYS A 138 3.48 -11.45 0.88
C LYS A 138 3.13 -10.06 1.46
N ASP A 139 2.09 -10.02 2.30
CA ASP A 139 1.59 -8.86 3.03
C ASP A 139 2.32 -8.54 4.35
N PHE A 140 3.45 -9.22 4.62
CA PHE A 140 4.31 -9.11 5.81
C PHE A 140 3.84 -9.86 7.08
N ARG A 141 2.75 -10.66 7.05
CA ARG A 141 2.40 -11.55 8.19
C ARG A 141 3.34 -12.76 8.31
N ILE A 142 3.62 -13.19 9.55
CA ILE A 142 4.32 -14.45 9.87
C ILE A 142 3.51 -15.24 10.91
N VAL A 143 2.57 -16.03 10.44
CA VAL A 143 1.62 -16.73 11.32
C VAL A 143 2.20 -18.09 11.71
N ARG A 144 2.43 -18.29 13.02
CA ARG A 144 2.88 -19.58 13.59
C ARG A 144 1.69 -20.32 14.21
N PHE A 145 1.52 -21.59 13.84
CA PHE A 145 0.56 -22.52 14.41
C PHE A 145 1.29 -23.73 15.00
N ARG A 146 0.86 -24.19 16.18
CA ARG A 146 1.37 -25.38 16.84
C ARG A 146 0.31 -26.46 16.97
N PHE A 147 0.77 -27.69 16.86
CA PHE A 147 -0.04 -28.91 16.79
C PHE A 147 0.09 -29.78 18.05
N ASP A 148 0.49 -29.17 19.17
CA ASP A 148 0.79 -29.83 20.45
C ASP A 148 -0.34 -30.78 20.93
N GLU A 149 -1.61 -30.42 20.68
CA GLU A 149 -2.80 -31.23 21.00
C GLU A 149 -3.58 -31.68 19.75
N ALA A 150 -3.10 -31.35 18.55
CA ALA A 150 -3.78 -31.70 17.30
C ALA A 150 -3.41 -33.12 16.84
N GLY A 151 -4.36 -33.81 16.22
CA GLY A 151 -4.11 -35.14 15.65
C GLY A 151 -2.96 -35.11 14.63
N PRO A 152 -1.90 -35.93 14.76
CA PRO A 152 -0.69 -35.80 13.93
C PRO A 152 -0.97 -36.00 12.43
N GLU A 153 -1.95 -36.83 12.09
CA GLU A 153 -2.39 -36.97 10.71
C GLU A 153 -3.14 -35.75 10.17
N SER A 154 -3.99 -35.10 10.97
CA SER A 154 -4.74 -33.92 10.51
C SER A 154 -3.81 -32.71 10.38
N ALA A 155 -2.90 -32.51 11.34
CA ALA A 155 -1.82 -31.53 11.24
C ALA A 155 -1.00 -31.70 9.94
N LYS A 156 -0.63 -32.95 9.63
CA LYS A 156 0.09 -33.29 8.39
C LYS A 156 -0.76 -33.05 7.13
N LYS A 157 -2.03 -33.45 7.12
CA LYS A 157 -2.95 -33.28 5.98
C LYS A 157 -3.24 -31.79 5.71
N VAL A 158 -3.49 -30.97 6.73
CA VAL A 158 -3.74 -29.53 6.55
C VAL A 158 -2.49 -28.78 6.07
N CYS A 159 -1.30 -29.10 6.58
CA CYS A 159 -0.06 -28.50 6.07
C CYS A 159 0.19 -28.81 4.59
N LEU A 160 -0.10 -30.05 4.15
CA LEU A 160 0.02 -30.46 2.75
C LEU A 160 -1.05 -29.82 1.86
N ALA A 161 -2.29 -29.69 2.35
CA ALA A 161 -3.35 -28.99 1.64
C ALA A 161 -2.99 -27.50 1.42
N ILE A 162 -2.53 -26.80 2.47
CA ILE A 162 -2.08 -25.41 2.37
C ILE A 162 -0.93 -25.27 1.35
N ALA A 163 0.05 -26.17 1.38
CA ALA A 163 1.18 -26.15 0.44
C ALA A 163 0.79 -26.45 -1.03
N HIS A 164 -0.31 -27.18 -1.26
CA HIS A 164 -0.82 -27.44 -2.61
C HIS A 164 -1.69 -26.27 -3.11
N TYR A 165 -2.69 -25.85 -2.32
CA TYR A 165 -3.66 -24.83 -2.74
C TYR A 165 -3.13 -23.39 -2.73
N SER A 166 -2.03 -23.11 -2.03
CA SER A 166 -1.29 -21.83 -2.17
C SER A 166 -0.32 -21.79 -3.36
N GLN A 167 -0.33 -22.82 -4.22
CA GLN A 167 0.53 -22.95 -5.40
C GLN A 167 -0.27 -23.56 -6.59
N PRO A 168 -1.34 -22.90 -7.06
CA PRO A 168 -2.20 -23.43 -8.12
C PRO A 168 -1.47 -23.54 -9.46
N ALA A 169 -1.53 -24.70 -10.09
CA ALA A 169 -0.86 -24.96 -11.38
C ALA A 169 -1.50 -24.21 -12.56
N ASP A 170 -2.80 -23.88 -12.44
CA ASP A 170 -3.62 -23.30 -13.50
C ASP A 170 -4.41 -22.07 -12.97
N PRO A 171 -4.53 -20.97 -13.73
CA PRO A 171 -5.36 -19.81 -13.38
C PRO A 171 -6.79 -20.17 -12.98
N GLN A 172 -7.43 -21.15 -13.62
CA GLN A 172 -8.81 -21.56 -13.36
C GLN A 172 -9.00 -22.19 -11.96
N LEU A 173 -7.90 -22.56 -11.28
CA LEU A 173 -7.92 -23.01 -9.87
C LEU A 173 -7.90 -21.86 -8.87
N LEU A 174 -7.72 -20.61 -9.30
CA LEU A 174 -7.87 -19.44 -8.44
C LEU A 174 -9.36 -19.23 -8.12
N PHE A 175 -9.66 -18.98 -6.85
CA PHE A 175 -11.03 -18.91 -6.35
C PHE A 175 -11.95 -17.92 -7.09
N GLY A 176 -11.38 -16.87 -7.71
CA GLY A 176 -12.14 -15.89 -8.48
C GLY A 176 -13.03 -16.48 -9.57
N PHE A 177 -12.66 -17.62 -10.18
CA PHE A 177 -13.49 -18.26 -11.20
C PHE A 177 -14.79 -18.84 -10.63
N GLU A 178 -14.69 -19.63 -9.55
CA GLU A 178 -15.86 -20.16 -8.81
C GLU A 178 -16.68 -19.03 -8.16
N PHE A 179 -16.03 -17.97 -7.68
CA PHE A 179 -16.69 -16.78 -7.13
C PHE A 179 -17.47 -16.00 -8.20
N ALA A 180 -16.88 -15.77 -9.38
CA ALA A 180 -17.58 -15.10 -10.48
C ALA A 180 -18.73 -15.97 -11.03
N GLN A 181 -18.56 -17.29 -11.11
CA GLN A 181 -19.59 -18.23 -11.54
C GLN A 181 -20.79 -18.20 -10.58
N SER A 182 -20.55 -18.35 -9.28
CA SER A 182 -21.61 -18.37 -8.28
C SER A 182 -22.41 -17.05 -8.22
N ARG A 183 -21.76 -15.91 -8.49
CA ARG A 183 -22.45 -14.62 -8.65
C ARG A 183 -23.36 -14.55 -9.87
N GLN A 184 -23.01 -15.17 -11.00
CA GLN A 184 -23.89 -15.21 -12.18
C GLN A 184 -25.20 -15.97 -11.89
N TYR A 185 -25.14 -17.08 -11.16
CA TYR A 185 -26.34 -17.83 -10.75
C TYR A 185 -27.14 -17.14 -9.63
N GLY A 186 -26.48 -16.42 -8.72
CA GLY A 186 -27.15 -15.65 -7.65
C GLY A 186 -27.81 -14.33 -8.11
N SER A 187 -27.59 -13.92 -9.36
CA SER A 187 -28.02 -12.62 -9.92
C SER A 187 -29.47 -12.63 -10.46
N SER A 188 -30.41 -13.27 -9.75
CA SER A 188 -31.85 -13.19 -10.06
C SER A 188 -32.55 -11.94 -9.51
N VAL A 189 -31.78 -10.88 -9.19
CA VAL A 189 -32.33 -9.56 -8.82
C VAL A 189 -32.77 -8.86 -10.10
N GLU A 190 -34.06 -8.56 -10.20
CA GLU A 190 -34.67 -7.94 -11.38
C GLU A 190 -34.01 -6.59 -11.73
N ARG A 191 -33.57 -6.44 -12.98
CA ARG A 191 -33.08 -5.17 -13.54
C ARG A 191 -34.24 -4.22 -13.80
N VAL A 192 -34.76 -3.57 -12.76
CA VAL A 192 -35.76 -2.50 -12.94
C VAL A 192 -35.13 -1.33 -13.71
N ASN A 193 -35.65 -1.04 -14.90
CA ASN A 193 -35.22 0.05 -15.79
C ASN A 193 -33.74 0.06 -16.22
N GLY A 194 -33.06 -1.08 -16.19
CA GLY A 194 -31.69 -1.20 -16.73
C GLY A 194 -30.60 -0.46 -15.93
N VAL A 195 -30.89 -0.06 -14.70
CA VAL A 195 -29.93 0.50 -13.74
C VAL A 195 -29.74 -0.50 -12.59
N ASP A 196 -28.50 -0.79 -12.22
CA ASP A 196 -28.22 -1.69 -11.09
C ASP A 196 -28.79 -1.10 -9.78
N PRO A 197 -29.60 -1.85 -9.00
CA PRO A 197 -30.25 -1.32 -7.79
C PRO A 197 -29.27 -0.96 -6.66
N GLY A 198 -28.07 -1.53 -6.67
CA GLY A 198 -26.92 -1.02 -5.91
C GLY A 198 -26.17 -0.02 -6.78
N GLY A 199 -26.15 1.26 -6.40
CA GLY A 199 -25.63 2.36 -7.21
C GLY A 199 -24.29 2.03 -7.86
N GLY A 200 -24.29 1.90 -9.19
CA GLY A 200 -23.21 1.27 -9.94
C GLY A 200 -21.84 1.91 -9.75
N CYS A 201 -20.80 1.10 -10.01
CA CYS A 201 -19.40 1.52 -9.96
C CYS A 201 -19.19 2.81 -10.77
N GLN A 202 -18.93 3.93 -10.07
CA GLN A 202 -18.76 5.25 -10.70
C GLN A 202 -17.44 5.38 -11.46
N THR A 203 -16.48 4.50 -11.19
CA THR A 203 -15.16 4.47 -11.81
C THR A 203 -15.24 3.96 -13.25
N PRO A 204 -14.77 4.73 -14.25
CA PRO A 204 -14.65 4.28 -15.63
C PRO A 204 -13.76 3.05 -15.73
N LEU A 205 -14.21 2.02 -16.47
CA LEU A 205 -13.45 0.78 -16.64
C LEU A 205 -12.48 0.84 -17.83
N PHE A 206 -12.65 1.83 -18.72
CA PHE A 206 -11.86 2.00 -19.95
C PHE A 206 -11.96 0.81 -20.93
N ASP A 207 -13.01 -0.01 -20.76
CA ASP A 207 -13.38 -1.13 -21.63
C ASP A 207 -14.27 -0.75 -22.82
N ARG A 208 -14.64 0.54 -22.92
CA ARG A 208 -15.50 1.09 -23.99
C ARG A 208 -14.89 2.34 -24.62
N PRO A 209 -15.10 2.60 -25.93
CA PRO A 209 -14.63 3.82 -26.59
C PRO A 209 -15.07 5.10 -25.88
N SER A 210 -16.32 5.11 -25.38
CA SER A 210 -16.92 6.25 -24.71
C SER A 210 -16.19 6.68 -23.42
N ASP A 211 -15.44 5.78 -22.78
CA ASP A 211 -14.68 6.10 -21.56
C ASP A 211 -13.45 6.93 -21.91
N TRP A 212 -12.73 6.50 -22.96
CA TRP A 212 -11.62 7.23 -23.56
C TRP A 212 -12.05 8.59 -24.12
N ASP A 213 -13.21 8.68 -24.80
CA ASP A 213 -13.78 9.95 -25.25
C ASP A 213 -14.05 10.94 -24.11
N ARG A 214 -14.52 10.45 -22.95
CA ARG A 214 -14.76 11.30 -21.77
C ARG A 214 -13.43 11.81 -21.20
N GLU A 215 -12.39 10.98 -21.20
CA GLU A 215 -11.07 11.33 -20.69
C GLU A 215 -10.32 12.31 -21.60
N ILE A 216 -10.41 12.14 -22.93
CA ILE A 216 -9.96 13.12 -23.94
C ILE A 216 -10.62 14.49 -23.68
N LYS A 217 -11.94 14.51 -23.50
CA LYS A 217 -12.70 15.75 -23.24
C LYS A 217 -12.37 16.38 -21.89
N ARG A 218 -12.07 15.58 -20.87
CA ARG A 218 -11.70 16.04 -19.52
C ARG A 218 -10.33 16.72 -19.51
N THR A 219 -9.37 16.18 -20.28
CA THR A 219 -7.97 16.65 -20.36
C THR A 219 -7.75 17.70 -21.45
N GLY A 220 -8.72 17.91 -22.35
CA GLY A 220 -8.60 18.88 -23.45
C GLY A 220 -7.75 18.40 -24.62
N ALA A 221 -7.61 17.08 -24.80
CA ALA A 221 -6.76 16.45 -25.80
C ALA A 221 -7.39 16.46 -27.23
N SER A 222 -7.76 17.64 -27.77
CA SER A 222 -8.55 17.74 -29.03
C SER A 222 -7.88 17.11 -30.26
N GLU A 223 -6.55 17.12 -30.32
CA GLU A 223 -5.76 16.55 -31.43
C GLU A 223 -5.46 15.05 -31.25
N TRP A 224 -6.19 14.38 -30.36
CA TRP A 224 -6.10 12.96 -30.05
C TRP A 224 -7.45 12.28 -30.27
N ARG A 225 -7.44 11.02 -30.71
CA ARG A 225 -8.64 10.26 -31.03
C ARG A 225 -8.62 8.88 -30.40
N VAL A 226 -9.81 8.33 -30.13
CA VAL A 226 -9.97 6.91 -29.82
C VAL A 226 -9.61 6.08 -31.05
N CYS A 227 -8.94 4.96 -30.81
CA CYS A 227 -8.42 4.02 -31.77
C CYS A 227 -9.01 2.64 -31.46
N SER A 228 -9.63 2.00 -32.45
CA SER A 228 -10.22 0.65 -32.33
C SER A 228 -9.50 -0.40 -33.18
N ILE A 229 -8.27 -0.11 -33.64
CA ILE A 229 -7.52 -1.04 -34.50
C ILE A 229 -7.23 -2.39 -33.85
N ASN A 230 -7.25 -2.45 -32.51
CA ASN A 230 -6.98 -3.62 -31.71
C ASN A 230 -8.27 -4.27 -31.16
N GLU A 231 -9.44 -3.92 -31.68
CA GLU A 231 -10.68 -4.65 -31.40
C GLU A 231 -10.50 -6.13 -31.75
N GLY A 232 -10.96 -7.02 -30.85
CA GLY A 232 -10.67 -8.46 -30.91
C GLY A 232 -9.18 -8.83 -30.68
N TYR A 233 -8.37 -7.93 -30.14
CA TYR A 233 -6.92 -8.09 -29.87
C TYR A 233 -6.08 -8.41 -31.13
N THR A 234 -6.53 -7.90 -32.28
CA THR A 234 -5.98 -8.23 -33.61
C THR A 234 -4.62 -7.61 -33.95
N VAL A 235 -4.12 -6.65 -33.15
CA VAL A 235 -2.83 -5.97 -33.37
C VAL A 235 -1.82 -6.29 -32.28
N SER A 236 -2.21 -6.21 -31.00
CA SER A 236 -1.38 -6.61 -29.87
C SER A 236 -2.20 -7.37 -28.84
N PRO A 237 -1.69 -8.52 -28.36
CA PRO A 237 -2.37 -9.31 -27.34
C PRO A 237 -2.33 -8.67 -25.93
N SER A 238 -1.52 -7.62 -25.76
CA SER A 238 -1.30 -6.97 -24.46
C SER A 238 -1.90 -5.57 -24.36
N LEU A 239 -2.28 -4.97 -25.50
CA LEU A 239 -3.01 -3.69 -25.54
C LEU A 239 -4.51 -3.91 -25.25
N PRO A 240 -5.23 -2.89 -24.78
CA PRO A 240 -6.68 -2.91 -24.74
C PRO A 240 -7.26 -2.86 -26.17
N GLU A 241 -8.54 -3.21 -26.32
CA GLU A 241 -9.25 -3.14 -27.62
C GLU A 241 -9.40 -1.70 -28.12
N TYR A 242 -9.56 -0.76 -27.17
CA TYR A 242 -9.67 0.66 -27.40
C TYR A 242 -8.61 1.41 -26.60
N PHE A 243 -7.92 2.34 -27.25
CA PHE A 243 -6.91 3.23 -26.66
C PHE A 243 -6.87 4.54 -27.46
N VAL A 244 -5.97 5.47 -27.11
CA VAL A 244 -5.94 6.82 -27.70
C VAL A 244 -4.61 7.08 -28.41
N VAL A 245 -4.69 7.69 -29.61
CA VAL A 245 -3.56 7.97 -30.52
C VAL A 245 -3.69 9.39 -31.11
N PRO A 246 -2.61 10.00 -31.63
CA PRO A 246 -2.68 11.28 -32.35
C PRO A 246 -3.67 11.21 -33.52
N ALA A 247 -4.55 12.20 -33.64
CA ALA A 247 -5.57 12.25 -34.69
C ALA A 247 -4.96 12.24 -36.11
N SER A 248 -3.72 12.71 -36.27
CA SER A 248 -3.01 12.73 -37.55
C SER A 248 -2.43 11.39 -38.02
N MET A 249 -2.47 10.33 -37.20
CA MET A 249 -2.04 8.98 -37.62
C MET A 249 -3.25 8.17 -38.13
N ALA A 250 -3.11 7.52 -39.29
CA ALA A 250 -4.16 6.68 -39.86
C ALA A 250 -4.10 5.24 -39.31
N ASP A 251 -5.25 4.57 -39.20
CA ASP A 251 -5.33 3.19 -38.69
C ASP A 251 -4.52 2.18 -39.52
N LEU A 252 -4.42 2.38 -40.83
CA LEU A 252 -3.62 1.54 -41.73
C LEU A 252 -2.11 1.65 -41.43
N ASP A 253 -1.64 2.88 -41.20
CA ASP A 253 -0.25 3.15 -40.80
C ASP A 253 0.06 2.51 -39.44
N LEU A 254 -0.83 2.68 -38.45
CA LEU A 254 -0.66 2.12 -37.10
C LEU A 254 -0.59 0.58 -37.14
N LYS A 255 -1.46 -0.07 -37.92
CA LYS A 255 -1.42 -1.53 -38.14
C LYS A 255 -0.13 -1.97 -38.84
N GLN A 256 0.38 -1.19 -39.79
CA GLN A 256 1.65 -1.50 -40.45
C GLN A 256 2.85 -1.36 -39.51
N TYR A 257 2.86 -0.36 -38.63
CA TYR A 257 4.03 -0.10 -37.77
C TYR A 257 4.09 -1.04 -36.55
N ALA A 258 2.95 -1.61 -36.14
CA ALA A 258 2.85 -2.43 -34.93
C ALA A 258 3.84 -3.59 -34.88
N CYS A 259 4.10 -4.27 -36.00
CA CYS A 259 5.06 -5.38 -36.06
C CYS A 259 6.51 -4.99 -35.76
N SER A 260 6.86 -3.70 -35.81
CA SER A 260 8.18 -3.20 -35.45
C SER A 260 8.34 -2.90 -33.95
N TYR A 261 7.25 -2.87 -33.18
CA TYR A 261 7.25 -2.62 -31.74
C TYR A 261 7.25 -3.92 -30.93
N THR A 262 7.99 -3.95 -29.81
CA THR A 262 7.99 -5.06 -28.86
C THR A 262 6.58 -5.35 -28.36
N GLY A 263 6.15 -6.62 -28.42
CA GLY A 263 4.77 -7.01 -28.09
C GLY A 263 3.69 -6.35 -28.97
N GLN A 264 4.06 -5.72 -30.08
CA GLN A 264 3.23 -4.93 -30.98
C GLN A 264 2.57 -3.69 -30.31
N ARG A 265 3.20 -3.17 -29.25
CA ARG A 265 2.67 -2.09 -28.41
C ARG A 265 3.05 -0.71 -28.93
N ILE A 266 2.35 -0.29 -29.97
CA ILE A 266 2.46 1.05 -30.56
C ILE A 266 2.15 2.17 -29.54
N PRO A 267 2.60 3.42 -29.78
CA PRO A 267 2.43 4.52 -28.84
C PRO A 267 0.97 4.78 -28.44
N MET A 268 0.74 4.82 -27.13
CA MET A 268 -0.52 5.10 -26.48
C MET A 268 -0.45 6.43 -25.74
N TRP A 269 -1.49 7.24 -25.88
CA TRP A 269 -1.68 8.45 -25.08
C TRP A 269 -2.01 8.13 -23.62
N CYS A 270 -1.33 8.81 -22.69
CA CYS A 270 -1.64 8.76 -21.26
C CYS A 270 -2.48 9.96 -20.84
N TRP A 271 -2.03 11.18 -21.15
CA TRP A 271 -2.59 12.41 -20.56
C TRP A 271 -2.22 13.69 -21.35
N ASN A 272 -3.00 14.75 -21.18
CA ASN A 272 -2.72 16.08 -21.75
C ASN A 272 -2.69 17.18 -20.68
N HIS A 273 -1.65 18.01 -20.75
CA HIS A 273 -1.55 19.24 -19.97
C HIS A 273 -2.37 20.37 -20.61
N SER A 274 -2.85 21.31 -19.79
CA SER A 274 -3.63 22.47 -20.23
C SER A 274 -2.88 23.44 -21.18
N ASN A 275 -1.55 23.33 -21.26
CA ASN A 275 -0.71 24.06 -22.21
C ASN A 275 -0.58 23.35 -23.59
N GLY A 276 -1.12 22.14 -23.72
CA GLY A 276 -1.07 21.29 -24.92
C GLY A 276 0.03 20.22 -24.92
N SER A 277 0.97 20.24 -23.97
CA SER A 277 1.99 19.20 -23.80
C SER A 277 1.34 17.87 -23.42
N SER A 278 1.72 16.81 -24.12
CA SER A 278 1.09 15.49 -24.02
C SER A 278 2.07 14.48 -23.44
N LEU A 279 1.57 13.58 -22.59
CA LEU A 279 2.29 12.42 -22.08
C LEU A 279 1.85 11.18 -22.84
N VAL A 280 2.82 10.44 -23.38
CA VAL A 280 2.66 9.26 -24.22
C VAL A 280 3.52 8.14 -23.64
N ARG A 281 3.11 6.89 -23.85
CA ARG A 281 3.88 5.69 -23.51
C ARG A 281 4.00 4.78 -24.74
N MET A 282 5.12 4.09 -24.92
CA MET A 282 5.34 3.17 -26.04
C MET A 282 6.37 2.10 -25.67
N SER A 283 6.28 0.92 -26.30
CA SER A 283 7.33 -0.08 -26.14
C SER A 283 8.58 0.29 -26.93
N SER A 284 9.67 -0.48 -26.75
CA SER A 284 10.82 -0.38 -27.65
C SER A 284 10.47 -0.80 -29.08
N ILE A 285 11.26 -0.30 -30.03
CA ILE A 285 11.20 -0.69 -31.45
C ILE A 285 12.27 -1.76 -31.68
N CYS A 286 11.86 -2.97 -32.05
CA CYS A 286 12.77 -4.10 -32.29
C CYS A 286 13.57 -3.93 -33.59
N ASP A 287 12.96 -3.31 -34.61
CA ASP A 287 13.59 -3.13 -35.92
C ASP A 287 14.49 -1.88 -35.94
N VAL A 288 15.79 -2.11 -35.69
CA VAL A 288 16.84 -1.08 -35.71
C VAL A 288 16.93 -0.34 -37.06
N GLN A 289 16.55 -0.98 -38.18
CA GLN A 289 16.56 -0.32 -39.50
C GLN A 289 15.39 0.66 -39.64
N GLN A 290 14.24 0.32 -39.06
CA GLN A 290 13.04 1.17 -39.08
C GLN A 290 12.98 2.19 -37.93
N GLN A 291 13.70 1.96 -36.83
CA GLN A 291 13.66 2.77 -35.60
C GLN A 291 13.64 4.28 -35.88
N ARG A 292 14.67 4.83 -36.54
CA ARG A 292 14.74 6.27 -36.84
C ARG A 292 13.54 6.81 -37.62
N LYS A 293 12.99 6.01 -38.54
CA LYS A 293 11.84 6.38 -39.38
C LYS A 293 10.54 6.37 -38.58
N LEU A 294 10.36 5.40 -37.69
CA LEU A 294 9.20 5.29 -36.82
C LEU A 294 9.24 6.36 -35.72
N ASP A 295 10.39 6.56 -35.06
CA ASP A 295 10.61 7.64 -34.09
C ASP A 295 10.27 9.00 -34.70
N GLN A 296 10.76 9.29 -35.92
CA GLN A 296 10.43 10.51 -36.64
C GLN A 296 8.93 10.63 -36.97
N ARG A 297 8.25 9.55 -37.38
CA ARG A 297 6.81 9.56 -37.68
C ARG A 297 5.96 9.80 -36.43
N VAL A 298 6.26 9.09 -35.34
CA VAL A 298 5.58 9.22 -34.05
C VAL A 298 5.80 10.60 -33.46
N SER A 299 7.06 11.05 -33.40
CA SER A 299 7.40 12.40 -32.91
C SER A 299 6.70 13.49 -33.74
N SER A 300 6.70 13.36 -35.07
CA SER A 300 5.98 14.29 -35.96
C SER A 300 4.47 14.31 -35.71
N ALA A 301 3.86 13.17 -35.37
CA ALA A 301 2.44 13.08 -35.04
C ALA A 301 2.12 13.73 -33.68
N ILE A 302 2.94 13.47 -32.66
CA ILE A 302 2.79 14.06 -31.33
C ILE A 302 3.07 15.58 -31.37
N THR A 303 4.09 16.04 -32.11
CA THR A 303 4.34 17.47 -32.39
C THR A 303 3.15 18.11 -33.10
N LYS A 304 2.53 17.44 -34.08
CA LYS A 304 1.29 17.94 -34.73
C LYS A 304 0.14 18.09 -33.76
N SER A 305 0.04 17.25 -32.73
CA SER A 305 -0.99 17.32 -31.69
C SER A 305 -0.74 18.39 -30.62
N HIS A 306 0.43 19.03 -30.60
CA HIS A 306 0.71 20.16 -29.73
C HIS A 306 0.24 21.47 -30.40
N PRO A 307 -0.54 22.35 -29.74
CA PRO A 307 -1.04 23.59 -30.33
C PRO A 307 0.07 24.52 -30.85
N GLN A 308 1.19 24.58 -30.12
CA GLN A 308 2.38 25.34 -30.50
C GLN A 308 3.39 24.54 -31.35
N ARG A 309 3.08 23.30 -31.74
CA ARG A 309 3.98 22.37 -32.44
C ARG A 309 5.34 22.21 -31.74
N SER A 310 5.29 22.02 -30.42
CA SER A 310 6.47 21.85 -29.58
C SER A 310 7.21 20.55 -29.91
N GLU A 311 8.47 20.48 -29.50
CA GLU A 311 9.27 19.25 -29.63
C GLU A 311 8.73 18.13 -28.73
N VAL A 312 9.15 16.90 -29.04
CA VAL A 312 8.80 15.70 -28.30
C VAL A 312 10.09 15.06 -27.84
N LEU A 313 10.16 14.70 -26.56
CA LEU A 313 11.34 14.11 -25.96
C LEU A 313 11.03 12.72 -25.44
N THR A 314 11.87 11.76 -25.81
CA THR A 314 11.75 10.37 -25.37
C THR A 314 12.50 10.17 -24.05
N SER A 315 11.84 9.58 -23.06
CA SER A 315 12.43 9.19 -21.80
C SER A 315 12.52 7.67 -21.73
N ASP A 316 13.75 7.16 -21.81
CA ASP A 316 14.07 5.73 -21.79
C ASP A 316 14.17 5.27 -20.33
N LEU A 317 13.16 4.53 -19.88
CA LEU A 317 13.00 4.13 -18.48
C LEU A 317 13.97 3.01 -18.09
N ASP A 318 14.26 2.07 -18.99
CA ASP A 318 15.20 0.96 -18.75
C ASP A 318 16.63 1.44 -18.52
N LYS A 319 16.99 2.63 -19.04
CA LYS A 319 18.29 3.27 -18.83
C LYS A 319 18.36 4.18 -17.59
N THR A 320 17.23 4.60 -17.03
CA THR A 320 17.16 5.66 -16.02
C THR A 320 16.64 5.20 -14.66
N LEU A 321 15.90 4.09 -14.62
CA LEU A 321 15.25 3.54 -13.43
C LEU A 321 15.77 2.12 -13.12
N PRO A 322 15.69 1.67 -11.86
CA PRO A 322 16.09 0.31 -11.51
C PRO A 322 15.18 -0.74 -12.16
N SER A 323 15.78 -1.85 -12.55
CA SER A 323 15.08 -2.98 -13.16
C SER A 323 14.05 -3.63 -12.20
N ILE A 324 13.07 -4.34 -12.76
CA ILE A 324 12.03 -5.01 -11.98
C ILE A 324 12.61 -5.99 -10.95
N GLN A 325 13.73 -6.65 -11.27
CA GLN A 325 14.42 -7.59 -10.38
C GLN A 325 15.17 -6.88 -9.25
N GLU A 326 15.73 -5.69 -9.50
CA GLU A 326 16.32 -4.86 -8.45
C GLU A 326 15.27 -4.38 -7.45
N VAL A 327 14.10 -3.94 -7.93
CA VAL A 327 12.97 -3.53 -7.07
C VAL A 327 12.47 -4.72 -6.23
N GLN A 328 12.36 -5.92 -6.81
CA GLN A 328 12.01 -7.13 -6.05
C GLN A 328 13.08 -7.48 -4.99
N ALA A 329 14.37 -7.43 -5.35
CA ALA A 329 15.46 -7.67 -4.41
C ALA A 329 15.46 -6.65 -3.26
N ALA A 330 15.11 -5.40 -3.53
CA ALA A 330 14.95 -4.36 -2.51
C ALA A 330 13.81 -4.67 -1.53
N LEU A 331 12.64 -5.09 -2.03
CA LEU A 331 11.53 -5.49 -1.17
C LEU A 331 11.86 -6.73 -0.33
N ILE A 332 12.56 -7.72 -0.88
CA ILE A 332 12.98 -8.92 -0.14
C ILE A 332 13.89 -8.53 1.04
N LYS A 333 14.88 -7.67 0.81
CA LYS A 333 15.76 -7.14 1.88
C LYS A 333 15.00 -6.30 2.91
N LEU A 334 14.04 -5.48 2.47
CA LEU A 334 13.17 -4.72 3.37
C LEU A 334 12.32 -5.66 4.24
N ARG A 335 11.69 -6.67 3.63
CA ARG A 335 10.90 -7.70 4.33
C ARG A 335 11.74 -8.43 5.37
N GLN A 336 12.95 -8.87 5.02
CA GLN A 336 13.90 -9.46 5.97
C GLN A 336 14.20 -8.51 7.14
N SER A 337 14.41 -7.22 6.87
CA SER A 337 14.70 -6.21 7.89
C SER A 337 13.50 -5.96 8.83
N CYS A 338 12.28 -6.00 8.31
CA CYS A 338 11.05 -5.87 9.11
C CYS A 338 10.77 -7.09 10.02
N VAL A 339 11.43 -8.23 9.75
CA VAL A 339 11.12 -9.57 10.29
C VAL A 339 12.12 -10.04 11.38
N ILE A 340 13.16 -9.27 11.70
CA ILE A 340 14.33 -9.72 12.47
C ILE A 340 14.01 -10.26 13.90
N GLU A 341 14.61 -11.41 14.22
CA GLU A 341 14.87 -11.92 15.58
C GLU A 341 16.40 -12.16 15.72
N PRO A 342 17.07 -11.89 16.86
CA PRO A 342 16.59 -11.16 18.05
C PRO A 342 16.64 -9.63 17.87
N PHE A 343 15.89 -8.90 18.69
CA PHE A 343 15.74 -7.44 18.55
C PHE A 343 17.01 -6.65 18.93
N GLU A 344 17.72 -7.03 20.00
CA GLU A 344 18.84 -6.24 20.55
C GLU A 344 19.99 -6.04 19.55
N GLU A 345 20.42 -7.11 18.87
CA GLU A 345 21.47 -7.05 17.82
C GLU A 345 21.02 -6.30 16.55
N SER A 346 19.73 -6.02 16.41
CA SER A 346 19.10 -5.44 15.23
C SER A 346 18.77 -3.96 15.37
N GLU A 347 18.61 -3.42 16.58
CA GLU A 347 18.33 -1.99 16.78
C GLU A 347 19.49 -1.13 16.27
N GLU A 348 20.73 -1.50 16.62
CA GLU A 348 21.95 -0.80 16.19
C GLU A 348 22.14 -0.81 14.66
N LYS A 349 21.68 -1.89 14.02
CA LYS A 349 21.81 -2.10 12.57
C LYS A 349 20.58 -1.64 11.79
N TRP A 350 19.47 -1.27 12.43
CA TRP A 350 18.21 -0.99 11.75
C TRP A 350 18.34 0.02 10.61
N LEU A 351 18.98 1.17 10.86
CA LEU A 351 19.15 2.21 9.84
C LEU A 351 20.02 1.72 8.68
N SER A 352 21.11 0.99 8.95
CA SER A 352 21.97 0.46 7.90
C SER A 352 21.32 -0.70 7.14
N SER A 353 20.51 -1.55 7.77
CA SER A 353 19.71 -2.58 7.10
C SER A 353 18.63 -1.97 6.19
N MET A 354 17.97 -0.91 6.67
CA MET A 354 17.00 -0.14 5.88
C MET A 354 17.66 0.54 4.67
N GLU A 355 18.83 1.15 4.83
CA GLU A 355 19.59 1.74 3.73
C GLU A 355 20.09 0.66 2.74
N ASN A 356 20.64 -0.45 3.24
CA ASN A 356 21.09 -1.60 2.44
C ASN A 356 19.94 -2.30 1.67
N SER A 357 18.69 -2.08 2.07
CA SER A 357 17.52 -2.54 1.30
C SER A 357 17.35 -1.80 -0.02
N ARG A 358 17.80 -0.54 -0.12
CA ARG A 358 17.56 0.39 -1.25
C ARG A 358 16.09 0.69 -1.57
N TRP A 359 15.13 0.24 -0.78
CA TRP A 359 13.71 0.47 -1.08
C TRP A 359 13.36 1.97 -1.16
N THR A 360 13.74 2.75 -0.16
CA THR A 360 13.52 4.21 -0.13
C THR A 360 14.38 4.95 -1.16
N GLU A 361 15.53 4.40 -1.55
CA GLU A 361 16.34 4.91 -2.65
C GLU A 361 15.60 4.80 -3.99
N TYR A 362 14.97 3.65 -4.25
CA TYR A 362 14.18 3.42 -5.46
C TYR A 362 12.87 4.22 -5.46
N VAL A 363 12.12 4.29 -4.34
CA VAL A 363 10.96 5.21 -4.19
C VAL A 363 11.36 6.64 -4.58
N ARG A 364 12.51 7.13 -4.08
CA ARG A 364 13.05 8.44 -4.43
C ARG A 364 13.47 8.54 -5.90
N ALA A 365 14.01 7.48 -6.51
CA ALA A 365 14.41 7.47 -7.92
C ALA A 365 13.21 7.65 -8.87
N PHE A 366 12.13 6.88 -8.66
CA PHE A 366 10.90 7.02 -9.44
C PHE A 366 10.23 8.38 -9.23
N LEU A 367 10.17 8.89 -7.99
CA LEU A 367 9.65 10.23 -7.72
C LEU A 367 10.51 11.33 -8.38
N ARG A 368 11.85 11.20 -8.38
CA ARG A 368 12.75 12.14 -9.08
C ARG A 368 12.50 12.13 -10.57
N HIS A 369 12.40 10.96 -11.18
CA HIS A 369 12.19 10.86 -12.62
C HIS A 369 10.80 11.39 -13.04
N ALA A 370 9.77 11.16 -12.22
CA ALA A 370 8.47 11.79 -12.41
C ALA A 370 8.56 13.34 -12.35
N VAL A 371 9.35 13.90 -11.43
CA VAL A 371 9.62 15.36 -11.37
C VAL A 371 10.35 15.86 -12.62
N GLU A 372 11.30 15.09 -13.16
CA GLU A 372 11.97 15.42 -14.42
C GLU A 372 10.97 15.50 -15.58
N VAL A 373 10.11 14.49 -15.75
CA VAL A 373 9.04 14.48 -16.77
C VAL A 373 8.06 15.63 -16.58
N VAL A 374 7.67 15.93 -15.33
CA VAL A 374 6.81 17.09 -14.99
C VAL A 374 7.47 18.42 -15.38
N TYR A 375 8.78 18.58 -15.13
CA TYR A 375 9.53 19.77 -15.56
C TYR A 375 9.52 19.93 -17.09
N MET A 376 9.57 18.83 -17.86
CA MET A 376 9.45 18.90 -19.32
C MET A 376 8.05 19.35 -19.74
N LEU A 377 6.99 18.78 -19.17
CA LEU A 377 5.60 19.08 -19.52
C LEU A 377 5.14 20.49 -19.12
N GLU A 378 5.46 20.95 -17.90
CA GLU A 378 5.01 22.26 -17.38
C GLU A 378 6.08 23.36 -17.57
N GLY A 379 7.34 23.07 -17.19
CA GLY A 379 8.44 24.02 -17.24
C GLY A 379 8.90 24.34 -18.67
N LYS A 380 9.19 23.30 -19.47
CA LYS A 380 9.61 23.47 -20.88
C LYS A 380 8.46 23.52 -21.88
N ARG A 381 7.29 22.99 -21.54
CA ARG A 381 6.11 22.90 -22.45
C ARG A 381 6.40 22.07 -23.70
N VAL A 382 7.03 20.91 -23.49
CA VAL A 382 7.31 19.91 -24.52
C VAL A 382 6.55 18.62 -24.19
N SER A 383 6.12 17.89 -25.21
CA SER A 383 5.49 16.58 -25.01
C SER A 383 6.55 15.52 -24.66
N VAL A 384 6.18 14.50 -23.90
CA VAL A 384 7.09 13.44 -23.46
C VAL A 384 6.55 12.07 -23.86
N SER A 385 7.42 11.26 -24.48
CA SER A 385 7.18 9.84 -24.74
C SER A 385 7.98 8.99 -23.77
N LEU A 386 7.31 8.29 -22.86
CA LEU A 386 7.92 7.27 -22.02
C LEU A 386 8.17 6.02 -22.86
N GLN A 387 9.37 5.46 -22.75
CA GLN A 387 9.77 4.25 -23.46
C GLN A 387 10.33 3.21 -22.48
N GLU A 388 9.84 1.99 -22.61
CA GLU A 388 10.25 0.79 -21.87
C GLU A 388 10.27 -0.38 -22.86
N GLU A 389 11.05 -1.44 -22.63
CA GLU A 389 11.11 -2.61 -23.51
C GLU A 389 9.72 -3.16 -23.84
N GLU A 390 8.91 -3.46 -22.82
CA GLU A 390 7.55 -3.98 -22.98
C GLU A 390 6.42 -2.95 -22.77
N ASP A 391 6.67 -1.73 -22.28
CA ASP A 391 5.61 -0.76 -21.91
C ASP A 391 4.51 -1.32 -20.97
N ARG A 392 4.89 -2.03 -19.91
CA ARG A 392 3.95 -2.74 -19.03
C ARG A 392 4.25 -2.61 -17.55
N ASP A 393 5.39 -2.04 -17.17
CA ASP A 393 5.91 -2.12 -15.82
C ASP A 393 6.35 -0.71 -15.34
N LEU A 394 7.50 -0.21 -15.78
CA LEU A 394 8.04 1.11 -15.45
C LEU A 394 7.18 2.26 -15.99
N CYS A 395 6.66 2.13 -17.22
CA CYS A 395 5.76 3.13 -17.83
C CYS A 395 4.53 3.41 -16.96
N CYS A 396 3.96 2.36 -16.36
CA CYS A 396 2.77 2.46 -15.50
C CYS A 396 3.04 3.33 -14.25
N VAL A 397 4.21 3.16 -13.62
CA VAL A 397 4.63 3.94 -12.45
C VAL A 397 4.80 5.41 -12.81
N VAL A 398 5.64 5.71 -13.81
CA VAL A 398 5.99 7.09 -14.18
C VAL A 398 4.78 7.85 -14.71
N ALA A 399 3.99 7.23 -15.61
CA ALA A 399 2.78 7.87 -16.14
C ALA A 399 1.75 8.19 -15.05
N SER A 400 1.62 7.32 -14.05
CA SER A 400 0.71 7.54 -12.91
C SER A 400 1.20 8.65 -11.98
N LEU A 401 2.50 8.68 -11.64
CA LEU A 401 3.06 9.70 -10.76
C LEU A 401 3.02 11.10 -11.38
N VAL A 402 3.33 11.23 -12.67
CA VAL A 402 3.24 12.51 -13.40
C VAL A 402 1.79 13.03 -13.40
N GLN A 403 0.81 12.15 -13.63
CA GLN A 403 -0.61 12.51 -13.56
C GLN A 403 -1.04 12.91 -12.14
N LEU A 404 -0.54 12.28 -11.08
CA LEU A 404 -0.85 12.67 -9.70
C LEU A 404 -0.25 14.04 -9.32
N MET A 405 0.96 14.34 -9.81
CA MET A 405 1.63 15.61 -9.58
C MET A 405 0.89 16.76 -10.30
N LEU A 406 0.46 16.56 -11.55
CA LEU A 406 -0.13 17.60 -12.39
C LEU A 406 -1.66 17.71 -12.33
N ASP A 407 -2.39 16.61 -12.15
CA ASP A 407 -3.86 16.58 -12.30
C ASP A 407 -4.56 16.39 -10.94
N PRO A 408 -5.31 17.40 -10.43
CA PRO A 408 -6.09 17.26 -9.20
C PRO A 408 -7.22 16.23 -9.31
N HIS A 409 -7.66 15.85 -10.53
CA HIS A 409 -8.64 14.78 -10.69
C HIS A 409 -8.08 13.44 -10.20
N CYS A 410 -6.83 13.11 -10.55
CA CYS A 410 -6.15 11.88 -10.14
C CYS A 410 -5.97 11.76 -8.61
N ARG A 411 -6.13 12.87 -7.88
CA ARG A 411 -6.06 12.94 -6.40
C ARG A 411 -7.43 12.83 -5.71
N SER A 412 -8.52 12.77 -6.48
CA SER A 412 -9.84 12.34 -5.99
C SER A 412 -9.91 10.81 -5.89
N LEU A 413 -10.82 10.27 -5.09
CA LEU A 413 -11.01 8.82 -4.91
C LEU A 413 -11.35 8.15 -6.25
N VAL A 414 -12.35 8.66 -6.97
CA VAL A 414 -12.77 8.12 -8.27
C VAL A 414 -11.71 8.33 -9.34
N GLY A 415 -11.04 9.49 -9.37
CA GLY A 415 -9.98 9.76 -10.35
C GLY A 415 -8.70 8.95 -10.11
N PHE A 416 -8.38 8.58 -8.87
CA PHE A 416 -7.31 7.64 -8.56
C PHE A 416 -7.64 6.22 -9.02
N GLN A 417 -8.87 5.77 -8.78
CA GLN A 417 -9.34 4.48 -9.28
C GLN A 417 -9.33 4.44 -10.82
N ALA A 418 -9.77 5.52 -11.47
CA ALA A 418 -9.70 5.67 -12.92
C ALA A 418 -8.25 5.68 -13.44
N LEU A 419 -7.32 6.32 -12.73
CA LEU A 419 -5.89 6.32 -13.07
C LEU A 419 -5.30 4.91 -13.02
N VAL A 420 -5.53 4.16 -11.92
CA VAL A 420 -5.06 2.77 -11.81
C VAL A 420 -5.69 1.89 -12.89
N GLN A 421 -7.00 2.03 -13.11
CA GLN A 421 -7.72 1.27 -14.14
C GLN A 421 -7.19 1.54 -15.55
N LYS A 422 -6.85 2.81 -15.87
CA LYS A 422 -6.26 3.20 -17.17
C LYS A 422 -4.81 2.75 -17.31
N GLU A 423 -3.93 3.23 -16.43
CA GLU A 423 -2.47 3.12 -16.60
C GLU A 423 -1.88 1.75 -16.22
N TRP A 424 -2.62 0.94 -15.47
CA TRP A 424 -2.16 -0.38 -15.03
C TRP A 424 -3.02 -1.50 -15.63
N VAL A 425 -4.34 -1.47 -15.38
CA VAL A 425 -5.21 -2.61 -15.74
C VAL A 425 -5.43 -2.67 -17.26
N MET A 426 -5.93 -1.60 -17.87
CA MET A 426 -6.19 -1.58 -19.31
C MET A 426 -4.90 -1.46 -20.13
N ALA A 427 -3.87 -0.80 -19.61
CA ALA A 427 -2.53 -0.81 -20.23
C ALA A 427 -1.86 -2.20 -20.26
N GLY A 428 -2.34 -3.17 -19.46
CA GLY A 428 -1.85 -4.54 -19.48
C GLY A 428 -0.62 -4.80 -18.59
N HIS A 429 -0.56 -4.20 -17.40
CA HIS A 429 0.40 -4.58 -16.37
C HIS A 429 0.21 -6.05 -15.96
N ARG A 430 1.33 -6.75 -15.74
CA ARG A 430 1.37 -8.20 -15.46
C ARG A 430 0.93 -8.57 -14.04
N PHE A 431 -0.26 -8.19 -13.57
CA PHE A 431 -0.62 -8.43 -12.17
C PHE A 431 -0.55 -9.92 -11.76
N LEU A 432 -0.97 -10.86 -12.61
CA LEU A 432 -0.94 -12.30 -12.30
C LEU A 432 0.51 -12.82 -12.12
N ASP A 433 1.44 -12.38 -12.97
CA ASP A 433 2.85 -12.80 -12.92
C ASP A 433 3.62 -12.02 -11.85
N ARG A 434 3.41 -10.71 -11.75
CA ARG A 434 4.09 -9.78 -10.82
C ARG A 434 3.71 -10.00 -9.37
N CYS A 435 2.46 -10.36 -9.11
CA CYS A 435 2.01 -10.86 -7.80
C CYS A 435 2.35 -12.34 -7.60
N ASN A 436 2.78 -13.03 -8.67
CA ASN A 436 3.19 -14.43 -8.71
C ASN A 436 2.17 -15.36 -8.01
N HIS A 437 0.90 -15.21 -8.40
CA HIS A 437 -0.21 -15.97 -7.80
C HIS A 437 -0.17 -17.48 -8.14
N LEU A 438 0.49 -17.83 -9.25
CA LEU A 438 0.64 -19.22 -9.70
C LEU A 438 1.98 -19.85 -9.25
N LYS A 439 2.92 -19.08 -8.70
CA LYS A 439 4.26 -19.55 -8.28
C LYS A 439 5.00 -20.33 -9.38
N LYS A 440 4.89 -19.84 -10.62
CA LYS A 440 5.49 -20.47 -11.82
C LYS A 440 6.92 -20.01 -12.06
N ASN A 441 7.23 -18.75 -11.78
CA ASN A 441 8.56 -18.18 -12.01
C ASN A 441 8.82 -16.99 -11.08
N ASP A 442 9.57 -17.20 -10.02
CA ASP A 442 9.88 -16.16 -9.02
C ASP A 442 10.73 -15.01 -9.57
N LYS A 443 11.28 -15.13 -10.80
CA LYS A 443 11.98 -14.04 -11.50
C LYS A 443 11.04 -13.00 -12.11
N GLU A 444 9.75 -13.34 -12.28
CA GLU A 444 8.71 -12.41 -12.75
C GLU A 444 8.01 -11.67 -11.59
N GLU A 445 8.21 -12.10 -10.34
CA GLU A 445 7.63 -11.42 -9.19
C GLU A 445 8.31 -10.05 -9.02
N ALA A 446 7.54 -8.96 -9.05
CA ALA A 446 8.07 -7.63 -8.79
C ALA A 446 6.99 -6.69 -8.21
N PRO A 447 7.30 -5.89 -7.19
CA PRO A 447 6.31 -5.18 -6.39
C PRO A 447 6.09 -3.75 -6.90
N LEU A 448 6.06 -3.55 -8.21
CA LEU A 448 6.01 -2.21 -8.83
C LEU A 448 4.73 -1.44 -8.46
N PHE A 449 3.59 -2.13 -8.33
CA PHE A 449 2.37 -1.48 -7.87
C PHE A 449 2.49 -1.03 -6.40
N LEU A 450 3.12 -1.82 -5.52
CA LEU A 450 3.40 -1.41 -4.14
C LEU A 450 4.41 -0.25 -4.09
N LEU A 451 5.45 -0.26 -4.94
CA LEU A 451 6.39 0.84 -5.08
C LEU A 451 5.69 2.13 -5.51
N PHE A 452 4.75 2.03 -6.47
CA PHE A 452 3.88 3.13 -6.86
C PHE A 452 3.04 3.62 -5.68
N LEU A 453 2.35 2.73 -4.95
CA LEU A 453 1.54 3.14 -3.78
C LEU A 453 2.38 3.81 -2.68
N ASP A 454 3.62 3.37 -2.45
CA ASP A 454 4.57 4.05 -1.55
C ASP A 454 4.91 5.46 -2.07
N CYS A 455 5.23 5.62 -3.36
CA CYS A 455 5.41 6.93 -3.99
C CYS A 455 4.17 7.84 -3.84
N VAL A 456 2.95 7.31 -3.94
CA VAL A 456 1.71 8.06 -3.66
C VAL A 456 1.63 8.44 -2.17
N TRP A 457 1.97 7.52 -1.27
CA TRP A 457 2.01 7.78 0.17
C TRP A 457 3.02 8.88 0.53
N GLN A 458 4.21 8.93 -0.09
CA GLN A 458 5.16 10.03 0.11
C GLN A 458 4.53 11.39 -0.25
N LEU A 459 3.82 11.47 -1.39
CA LEU A 459 3.11 12.68 -1.80
C LEU A 459 1.98 13.05 -0.83
N MET A 460 1.22 12.06 -0.34
CA MET A 460 0.16 12.28 0.65
C MET A 460 0.71 12.75 2.01
N ASN A 461 1.82 12.19 2.47
CA ASN A 461 2.46 12.57 3.72
C ASN A 461 3.03 13.99 3.67
N GLN A 462 3.52 14.43 2.51
CA GLN A 462 3.98 15.81 2.29
C GLN A 462 2.85 16.81 2.00
N TYR A 463 1.74 16.34 1.41
CA TYR A 463 0.58 17.17 1.03
C TYR A 463 -0.77 16.59 1.52
N PRO A 464 -0.98 16.45 2.84
CA PRO A 464 -2.11 15.71 3.40
C PRO A 464 -3.48 16.29 3.04
N ALA A 465 -3.58 17.59 2.74
CA ALA A 465 -4.83 18.23 2.34
C ALA A 465 -5.14 18.12 0.83
N ALA A 466 -4.26 17.53 0.03
CA ALA A 466 -4.36 17.53 -1.44
C ALA A 466 -4.97 16.27 -2.06
N PHE A 467 -5.20 15.23 -1.26
CA PHE A 467 -5.71 13.91 -1.68
C PHE A 467 -7.03 13.59 -0.97
N GLU A 468 -8.04 13.12 -1.70
CA GLU A 468 -9.36 12.77 -1.14
C GLU A 468 -9.34 11.46 -0.34
N PHE A 469 -8.36 10.60 -0.62
CA PHE A 469 -8.24 9.29 0.01
C PHE A 469 -7.21 9.24 1.14
N THR A 470 -7.36 8.26 2.03
CA THR A 470 -6.49 8.04 3.19
C THR A 470 -5.37 7.03 2.90
N GLU A 471 -4.34 7.03 3.75
CA GLU A 471 -3.32 5.97 3.79
C GLU A 471 -3.94 4.57 3.92
N THR A 472 -4.97 4.46 4.76
CA THR A 472 -5.82 3.28 4.92
C THR A 472 -6.36 2.75 3.58
N TYR A 473 -6.82 3.64 2.70
CA TYR A 473 -7.31 3.25 1.37
C TYR A 473 -6.19 2.66 0.49
N LEU A 474 -4.98 3.22 0.52
CA LEU A 474 -3.83 2.66 -0.22
C LEU A 474 -3.45 1.27 0.31
N THR A 475 -3.43 1.09 1.63
CA THR A 475 -3.16 -0.20 2.28
C THR A 475 -4.18 -1.26 1.85
N VAL A 476 -5.47 -0.94 1.93
CA VAL A 476 -6.58 -1.81 1.51
C VAL A 476 -6.52 -2.17 0.02
N LEU A 477 -6.14 -1.21 -0.82
CA LEU A 477 -5.97 -1.44 -2.26
C LEU A 477 -4.81 -2.41 -2.54
N SER A 478 -3.69 -2.28 -1.82
CA SER A 478 -2.58 -3.22 -1.91
C SER A 478 -2.95 -4.61 -1.38
N ASP A 479 -3.74 -4.70 -0.31
CA ASP A 479 -4.21 -6.00 0.21
C ASP A 479 -5.16 -6.71 -0.76
N SER A 480 -5.96 -5.94 -1.50
CA SER A 480 -6.88 -6.46 -2.51
C SER A 480 -6.17 -7.18 -3.66
N MET A 481 -4.88 -6.93 -3.90
CA MET A 481 -4.05 -7.71 -4.84
C MET A 481 -3.98 -9.19 -4.42
N TRP A 482 -3.97 -9.48 -3.13
CA TRP A 482 -3.84 -10.85 -2.61
C TRP A 482 -5.18 -11.59 -2.50
N ILE A 483 -6.28 -10.96 -2.94
CA ILE A 483 -7.63 -11.51 -2.95
C ILE A 483 -8.02 -11.76 -4.42
N PRO A 484 -7.76 -12.96 -4.98
CA PRO A 484 -7.84 -13.24 -6.42
C PRO A 484 -9.29 -13.46 -6.90
N VAL A 485 -10.17 -12.51 -6.61
CA VAL A 485 -11.60 -12.49 -6.99
C VAL A 485 -11.98 -11.26 -7.82
N PHE A 486 -11.13 -10.23 -7.82
CA PHE A 486 -11.36 -8.97 -8.53
C PHE A 486 -10.62 -8.94 -9.87
N SER A 487 -11.30 -8.56 -10.95
CA SER A 487 -10.69 -8.48 -12.29
C SER A 487 -9.51 -7.50 -12.35
N THR A 488 -9.51 -6.48 -11.50
CA THR A 488 -8.49 -5.41 -11.45
C THR A 488 -7.06 -5.93 -11.29
N PHE A 489 -6.85 -7.02 -10.52
CA PHE A 489 -5.51 -7.52 -10.19
C PHE A 489 -5.31 -9.01 -10.50
N LEU A 490 -6.24 -9.66 -11.20
CA LEU A 490 -6.22 -11.12 -11.42
C LEU A 490 -5.56 -11.55 -12.75
N PHE A 491 -5.30 -10.63 -13.67
CA PHE A 491 -4.86 -10.93 -15.04
C PHE A 491 -3.72 -10.01 -15.51
N ASN A 492 -2.99 -10.44 -16.54
CA ASN A 492 -1.85 -9.72 -17.14
C ASN A 492 -2.21 -8.77 -18.28
N CYS A 493 -3.42 -8.88 -18.83
CA CYS A 493 -4.00 -7.97 -19.83
C CYS A 493 -5.51 -8.23 -20.01
N PRO A 494 -6.25 -7.31 -20.68
CA PRO A 494 -7.67 -7.53 -20.99
C PRO A 494 -7.96 -8.77 -21.84
N GLN A 495 -7.07 -9.15 -22.78
CA GLN A 495 -7.23 -10.38 -23.58
C GLN A 495 -7.17 -11.63 -22.71
N GLN A 496 -6.14 -11.79 -21.88
CA GLN A 496 -5.95 -12.97 -21.05
C GLN A 496 -7.17 -13.20 -20.13
N ARG A 497 -7.75 -12.11 -19.61
CA ARG A 497 -9.04 -12.15 -18.89
C ARG A 497 -10.16 -12.73 -19.75
N ALA A 498 -10.32 -12.27 -20.99
CA ALA A 498 -11.36 -12.75 -21.91
C ALA A 498 -11.14 -14.22 -22.32
N GLU A 499 -9.89 -14.62 -22.54
CA GLU A 499 -9.51 -16.00 -22.91
C GLU A 499 -9.81 -16.98 -21.78
N TYR A 500 -9.24 -16.78 -20.58
CA TYR A 500 -9.52 -17.68 -19.45
C TYR A 500 -11.01 -17.68 -19.05
N SER A 501 -11.71 -16.56 -19.21
CA SER A 501 -13.17 -16.51 -19.02
C SER A 501 -13.92 -17.42 -19.99
N ARG A 502 -13.51 -17.45 -21.27
CA ARG A 502 -14.11 -18.29 -22.32
C ARG A 502 -13.76 -19.77 -22.12
N GLU A 503 -12.50 -20.06 -21.80
CA GLU A 503 -12.02 -21.43 -21.53
C GLU A 503 -12.72 -22.05 -20.33
N PHE A 504 -12.87 -21.31 -19.22
CA PHE A 504 -13.56 -21.80 -18.02
C PHE A 504 -15.05 -22.08 -18.27
N VAL A 505 -15.72 -21.19 -19.01
CA VAL A 505 -17.12 -21.38 -19.41
C VAL A 505 -17.28 -22.65 -20.25
N HIS A 506 -16.38 -22.87 -21.21
CA HIS A 506 -16.38 -24.06 -22.05
C HIS A 506 -16.04 -25.33 -21.25
N SER A 507 -15.03 -25.31 -20.38
CA SER A 507 -14.60 -26.47 -19.59
C SER A 507 -15.64 -26.92 -18.56
N LYS A 508 -16.42 -25.97 -18.02
CA LYS A 508 -17.52 -26.23 -17.07
C LYS A 508 -18.90 -26.39 -17.73
N SER A 509 -19.00 -26.29 -19.06
CA SER A 509 -20.28 -26.31 -19.82
C SER A 509 -21.34 -25.35 -19.26
N ILE A 510 -20.93 -24.14 -18.88
CA ILE A 510 -21.83 -23.17 -18.24
C ILE A 510 -22.81 -22.60 -19.29
N PRO A 511 -24.14 -22.74 -19.10
CA PRO A 511 -25.13 -22.11 -19.96
C PRO A 511 -25.16 -20.60 -19.71
N LEU A 512 -24.25 -19.87 -20.35
CA LEU A 512 -24.41 -18.42 -20.48
C LEU A 512 -25.58 -18.14 -21.44
N GLY A 513 -26.42 -17.16 -21.10
CA GLY A 513 -27.48 -16.66 -21.98
C GLY A 513 -26.91 -15.72 -23.06
N ASN A 514 -27.31 -14.45 -23.04
CA ASN A 514 -26.80 -13.43 -23.97
C ASN A 514 -25.35 -12.96 -23.65
N GLU A 515 -24.70 -13.50 -22.63
CA GLU A 515 -23.33 -13.13 -22.25
C GLU A 515 -22.35 -14.17 -22.79
N GLN A 516 -21.16 -13.77 -23.25
CA GLN A 516 -20.17 -14.70 -23.85
C GLN A 516 -18.93 -14.93 -22.96
N ALA A 517 -18.92 -14.36 -21.75
CA ALA A 517 -17.78 -14.43 -20.83
C ALA A 517 -18.23 -14.38 -19.36
N LEU A 518 -17.37 -14.92 -18.49
CA LEU A 518 -17.48 -14.84 -17.04
C LEU A 518 -17.25 -13.40 -16.53
N LYS A 519 -18.11 -12.93 -15.63
CA LYS A 519 -18.04 -11.56 -15.09
C LYS A 519 -17.42 -11.49 -13.70
N PHE A 520 -16.16 -11.08 -13.65
CA PHE A 520 -15.42 -10.77 -12.43
C PHE A 520 -15.68 -9.32 -11.99
N PRO A 521 -16.06 -9.06 -10.73
CA PRO A 521 -16.24 -7.69 -10.24
C PRO A 521 -14.90 -6.91 -10.26
N PRO A 522 -14.91 -5.59 -10.50
CA PRO A 522 -13.75 -4.75 -10.24
C PRO A 522 -13.57 -4.54 -8.73
N VAL A 523 -12.35 -4.26 -8.27
CA VAL A 523 -12.07 -3.94 -6.85
C VAL A 523 -12.78 -2.65 -6.40
N TRP A 524 -13.10 -1.78 -7.36
CA TRP A 524 -13.77 -0.49 -7.18
C TRP A 524 -15.18 -0.60 -6.58
N ASP A 525 -15.83 -1.77 -6.68
CA ASP A 525 -17.05 -2.06 -5.91
C ASP A 525 -16.68 -2.47 -4.48
N TRP A 526 -16.31 -1.47 -3.67
CA TRP A 526 -15.90 -1.65 -2.29
C TRP A 526 -16.99 -2.24 -1.38
N SER A 527 -18.26 -2.26 -1.82
CA SER A 527 -19.35 -2.95 -1.10
C SER A 527 -19.11 -4.46 -0.97
N GLN A 528 -18.38 -5.05 -1.92
CA GLN A 528 -17.98 -6.46 -1.88
C GLN A 528 -17.02 -6.79 -0.74
N GLN A 529 -16.29 -5.80 -0.22
CA GLN A 529 -15.29 -5.97 0.81
C GLN A 529 -15.72 -5.38 2.16
N PHE A 530 -16.38 -4.23 2.17
CA PHE A 530 -16.63 -3.45 3.39
C PHE A 530 -18.04 -2.87 3.45
N THR A 531 -18.54 -2.67 4.68
CA THR A 531 -19.80 -1.96 4.91
C THR A 531 -19.68 -0.49 4.47
N LEU A 532 -20.81 0.17 4.15
CA LEU A 532 -20.79 1.60 3.78
C LEU A 532 -20.22 2.49 4.90
N LYS A 533 -20.38 2.08 6.17
CA LYS A 533 -19.77 2.75 7.33
C LYS A 533 -18.25 2.62 7.29
N ASP A 534 -17.73 1.42 7.05
CA ASP A 534 -16.29 1.16 7.01
C ASP A 534 -15.63 1.86 5.81
N GLN A 535 -16.31 1.92 4.66
CA GLN A 535 -15.87 2.69 3.48
C GLN A 535 -15.69 4.20 3.75
N THR A 536 -16.31 4.75 4.81
CA THR A 536 -16.08 6.16 5.17
C THR A 536 -14.62 6.43 5.55
N LEU A 537 -13.90 5.43 6.06
CA LEU A 537 -12.48 5.51 6.45
C LEU A 537 -11.53 5.71 5.25
N PHE A 538 -12.02 5.49 4.03
CA PHE A 538 -11.27 5.85 2.83
C PHE A 538 -11.23 7.36 2.59
N ASN A 539 -12.15 8.14 3.16
CA ASN A 539 -12.25 9.58 2.91
C ASN A 539 -11.34 10.35 3.87
N ASN A 540 -10.49 11.20 3.31
CA ASN A 540 -9.61 12.07 4.07
C ASN A 540 -10.34 13.35 4.50
N PRO A 541 -10.56 13.59 5.81
CA PRO A 541 -11.27 14.78 6.29
C PRO A 541 -10.51 16.09 6.07
N LEU A 542 -9.21 16.04 5.74
CA LEU A 542 -8.39 17.21 5.43
C LEU A 542 -8.47 17.65 3.95
N TYR A 543 -9.16 16.91 3.08
CA TYR A 543 -9.14 17.15 1.65
C TYR A 543 -9.76 18.50 1.24
N VAL A 544 -8.97 19.33 0.55
CA VAL A 544 -9.38 20.64 0.02
C VAL A 544 -9.54 20.56 -1.50
N GLY A 545 -10.67 20.04 -1.96
CA GLY A 545 -10.97 19.91 -3.40
C GLY A 545 -12.44 20.05 -3.78
N LYS A 546 -12.73 20.01 -5.08
CA LYS A 546 -14.10 20.09 -5.62
C LYS A 546 -14.89 18.83 -5.24
N GLY A 547 -15.85 18.97 -4.33
CA GLY A 547 -16.71 17.88 -3.88
C GLY A 547 -16.36 17.32 -2.50
N ALA A 548 -15.35 17.89 -1.82
CA ALA A 548 -14.89 17.50 -0.50
C ALA A 548 -16.02 17.00 0.43
N THR A 549 -15.89 15.75 0.83
CA THR A 549 -16.87 15.03 1.64
C THR A 549 -16.80 15.48 3.09
N CYS A 550 -17.91 15.99 3.62
CA CYS A 550 -18.02 16.29 5.04
C CYS A 550 -18.81 15.17 5.72
N VAL A 551 -18.21 14.53 6.72
CA VAL A 551 -18.90 13.56 7.58
C VAL A 551 -19.68 14.33 8.64
N GLN A 552 -21.02 14.32 8.53
CA GLN A 552 -21.91 14.84 9.57
C GLN A 552 -22.75 13.68 10.12
N ASN A 553 -22.70 13.47 11.44
CA ASN A 553 -23.46 12.44 12.15
C ASN A 553 -23.34 11.04 11.52
N GLY A 554 -22.12 10.64 11.15
CA GLY A 554 -21.84 9.34 10.53
C GLY A 554 -22.33 9.18 9.09
N THR A 555 -22.87 10.22 8.45
CA THR A 555 -23.30 10.22 7.05
C THR A 555 -22.36 11.08 6.22
N VAL A 556 -21.83 10.52 5.12
CA VAL A 556 -21.03 11.26 4.14
C VAL A 556 -21.94 12.15 3.30
N LYS A 557 -21.77 13.48 3.37
CA LYS A 557 -22.47 14.43 2.50
C LYS A 557 -21.49 15.15 1.60
N THR A 558 -21.66 15.01 0.29
CA THR A 558 -20.92 15.77 -0.73
C THR A 558 -21.50 17.17 -0.88
N PHE A 559 -20.81 18.18 -0.32
CA PHE A 559 -21.19 19.57 -0.55
C PHE A 559 -20.70 20.03 -1.92
N ARG A 560 -21.58 20.06 -2.92
CA ARG A 560 -21.36 20.92 -4.09
C ARG A 560 -21.37 22.37 -3.61
N ARG A 561 -20.19 23.01 -3.55
CA ARG A 561 -20.10 24.48 -3.52
C ARG A 561 -20.75 25.02 -4.79
N THR A 562 -22.03 25.38 -4.71
CA THR A 562 -22.70 26.19 -5.73
C THR A 562 -21.92 27.48 -5.94
N LYS A 563 -21.80 27.90 -7.20
CA LYS A 563 -21.16 29.18 -7.58
C LYS A 563 -21.63 30.30 -6.65
N GLN A 564 -20.70 31.15 -6.24
CA GLN A 564 -20.96 32.31 -5.37
C GLN A 564 -22.20 33.07 -5.86
N ARG A 565 -23.30 33.01 -5.10
CA ARG A 565 -24.30 34.08 -5.13
C ARG A 565 -23.81 35.17 -4.20
N ASN A 566 -23.71 36.38 -4.73
CA ASN A 566 -23.34 37.56 -3.97
C ASN A 566 -24.31 37.73 -2.80
N TYR A 567 -23.78 37.66 -1.58
CA TYR A 567 -24.43 38.20 -0.39
C TYR A 567 -23.68 39.45 0.03
N SER A 568 -24.36 40.58 -0.02
CA SER A 568 -23.77 41.87 0.34
C SER A 568 -23.53 41.98 1.84
N SER A 569 -22.31 42.40 2.19
CA SER A 569 -21.92 43.17 3.39
C SER A 569 -22.89 43.26 4.58
N THR A 570 -22.43 42.85 5.77
CA THR A 570 -22.40 43.71 6.98
C THR A 570 -21.56 43.12 8.12
N VAL A 571 -20.23 43.03 7.95
CA VAL A 571 -19.24 43.34 9.02
C VAL A 571 -18.01 43.93 8.33
N ARG A 572 -17.38 44.96 8.92
CA ARG A 572 -16.26 45.69 8.32
C ARG A 572 -14.97 44.86 8.32
N GLY A 573 -14.18 44.94 7.25
CA GLY A 573 -12.98 44.13 7.05
C GLY A 573 -11.70 44.67 7.67
N VAL A 574 -10.69 43.80 7.76
CA VAL A 574 -9.29 44.03 8.16
C VAL A 574 -8.42 43.20 7.17
N PRO A 575 -7.22 43.66 6.74
CA PRO A 575 -6.74 43.35 5.38
C PRO A 575 -5.97 42.02 5.21
N SER A 576 -5.76 41.69 3.94
CA SER A 576 -5.05 40.51 3.43
C SER A 576 -3.54 40.52 3.77
N ALA A 577 -3.16 40.05 4.95
CA ALA A 577 -1.76 39.91 5.36
C ALA A 577 -1.50 38.71 6.31
N LEU A 578 -1.91 37.51 5.93
CA LEU A 578 -1.39 36.25 6.49
C LEU A 578 -1.02 35.30 5.33
N LYS A 579 0.13 35.57 4.71
CA LYS A 579 0.83 34.63 3.84
C LYS A 579 2.01 34.02 4.59
N ASN A 580 2.21 32.74 4.37
CA ASN A 580 3.27 31.85 4.85
C ASN A 580 4.58 32.56 5.19
N GLY A 581 5.13 32.25 6.36
CA GLY A 581 6.34 32.86 6.88
C GLY A 581 7.55 32.66 5.97
N LEU A 582 7.95 33.74 5.30
CA LEU A 582 9.28 33.95 4.77
C LEU A 582 9.78 35.28 5.36
N ARG A 583 10.83 35.23 6.17
CA ARG A 583 11.65 36.40 6.49
C ARG A 583 12.99 36.21 5.80
N GLY A 584 13.30 37.14 4.90
CA GLY A 584 14.60 37.21 4.23
C GLY A 584 15.71 37.63 5.18
N ASP A 585 16.92 37.50 4.66
CA ASP A 585 18.20 37.61 5.36
C ASP A 585 18.66 39.09 5.57
N VAL A 586 19.87 39.23 6.10
CA VAL A 586 20.76 40.43 6.13
C VAL A 586 20.87 41.20 7.47
N ASP A 587 21.99 40.90 8.13
CA ASP A 587 22.95 41.75 8.86
C ASP A 587 22.90 42.03 10.39
N THR A 588 23.79 41.28 11.06
CA THR A 588 24.82 41.71 12.04
C THR A 588 24.42 42.47 13.32
N LEU A 589 24.60 41.82 14.48
CA LEU A 589 25.78 42.04 15.35
C LEU A 589 25.85 40.99 16.47
N SER A 590 27.03 40.85 17.10
CA SER A 590 27.42 39.65 17.85
C SER A 590 27.14 39.65 19.36
N ARG A 591 26.81 38.48 19.91
CA ARG A 591 27.25 38.06 21.25
C ARG A 591 27.57 36.56 21.28
N ARG A 592 28.57 36.19 22.09
CA ARG A 592 29.34 34.93 22.00
C ARG A 592 28.99 33.91 23.10
N ASN A 593 29.47 32.68 22.87
CA ASN A 593 29.53 31.50 23.76
C ASN A 593 28.23 30.67 23.77
N SER A 594 28.25 29.33 23.70
CA SER A 594 29.34 28.36 23.47
C SER A 594 28.70 26.99 23.21
N LEU A 595 29.10 26.16 22.24
CA LEU A 595 30.19 26.20 21.25
C LEU A 595 29.67 25.77 19.85
N VAL A 596 30.46 26.04 18.80
CA VAL A 596 30.32 25.45 17.46
C VAL A 596 31.69 24.94 17.04
N ALA A 597 31.82 23.63 16.79
CA ALA A 597 32.95 23.12 16.04
C ALA A 597 32.81 23.64 14.59
N ARG A 598 33.60 24.66 14.24
CA ARG A 598 33.78 25.03 12.84
C ARG A 598 34.46 23.85 12.15
N LEU A 599 33.69 23.07 11.39
CA LEU A 599 34.26 22.33 10.27
C LEU A 599 35.07 23.34 9.44
N ARG A 600 36.35 23.06 9.23
CA ARG A 600 37.08 23.76 8.17
C ARG A 600 36.33 23.47 6.87
N PRO A 601 36.09 24.48 6.02
CA PRO A 601 35.68 24.22 4.67
C PRO A 601 36.91 23.69 3.93
N ASP A 602 37.17 22.39 4.04
CA ASP A 602 38.10 21.70 3.16
C ASP A 602 37.46 21.64 1.77
N PHE A 603 37.50 22.78 1.09
CA PHE A 603 37.32 22.92 -0.36
C PHE A 603 38.50 22.21 -1.04
N SER A 604 38.47 20.88 -1.05
CA SER A 604 39.22 20.05 -1.99
C SER A 604 38.60 20.18 -3.38
N GLN A 605 38.69 21.39 -3.95
CA GLN A 605 38.27 21.76 -5.31
C GLN A 605 36.98 21.05 -5.78
N ALA A 606 35.91 21.21 -5.02
CA ALA A 606 34.58 20.82 -5.50
C ALA A 606 34.31 21.62 -6.77
N ARG A 607 34.34 20.94 -7.93
CA ARG A 607 33.87 21.48 -9.20
C ARG A 607 32.51 22.12 -8.94
N GLU A 608 32.29 23.33 -9.47
CA GLU A 608 30.96 23.95 -9.44
C GLU A 608 29.96 22.97 -10.07
N VAL A 609 29.14 22.33 -9.22
CA VAL A 609 28.09 21.43 -9.68
C VAL A 609 27.04 22.32 -10.30
N THR A 610 27.10 22.45 -11.62
CA THR A 610 26.22 23.30 -12.41
C THR A 610 24.78 22.81 -12.21
N GLU A 611 24.03 23.55 -11.40
CA GLU A 611 22.67 23.19 -11.00
C GLU A 611 21.79 22.98 -12.23
N THR A 612 21.19 21.79 -12.34
CA THR A 612 20.43 21.42 -13.52
C THR A 612 19.20 22.32 -13.65
N PRO A 613 18.69 22.55 -14.89
CA PRO A 613 17.47 23.32 -15.09
C PRO A 613 16.25 22.77 -14.32
N CYS A 614 16.20 21.44 -14.10
CA CYS A 614 15.14 20.78 -13.34
C CYS A 614 15.24 21.08 -11.83
N GLU A 615 16.44 21.05 -11.25
CA GLU A 615 16.67 21.44 -9.85
C GLU A 615 16.33 22.91 -9.62
N ARG A 616 16.72 23.79 -10.55
CA ARG A 616 16.35 25.22 -10.51
C ARG A 616 14.84 25.43 -10.54
N PHE A 617 14.13 24.80 -11.48
CA PHE A 617 12.67 24.81 -11.54
C PHE A 617 12.04 24.32 -10.23
N THR A 618 12.54 23.22 -9.67
CA THR A 618 12.04 22.62 -8.44
C THR A 618 12.24 23.55 -7.23
N ARG A 619 13.41 24.17 -7.10
CA ARG A 619 13.69 25.18 -6.05
C ARG A 619 12.83 26.43 -6.21
N GLU A 620 12.66 26.92 -7.44
CA GLU A 620 11.78 28.05 -7.75
C GLU A 620 10.29 27.72 -7.50
N TRP A 621 9.88 26.45 -7.60
CA TRP A 621 8.54 26.03 -7.24
C TRP A 621 8.34 26.04 -5.73
N PHE A 622 9.30 25.50 -4.96
CA PHE A 622 9.24 25.49 -3.50
C PHE A 622 9.31 26.88 -2.84
N SER A 623 9.77 27.92 -3.56
CA SER A 623 9.70 29.30 -3.05
C SER A 623 8.29 29.93 -3.16
N ARG A 624 7.36 29.29 -3.89
CA ARG A 624 5.98 29.76 -4.09
C ARG A 624 5.05 29.14 -3.04
N PRO A 625 3.94 29.81 -2.68
CA PRO A 625 2.89 29.18 -1.87
C PRO A 625 2.30 27.96 -2.58
N THR A 626 2.20 26.83 -1.88
CA THR A 626 1.64 25.58 -2.42
C THR A 626 0.18 25.75 -2.83
N ASP A 627 -0.14 25.44 -4.09
CA ASP A 627 -1.52 25.26 -4.55
C ASP A 627 -1.91 23.78 -4.45
N LEU A 628 -2.77 23.45 -3.48
CA LEU A 628 -3.27 22.09 -3.26
C LEU A 628 -4.15 21.56 -4.41
N GLN A 629 -4.53 22.39 -5.38
CA GLN A 629 -5.27 21.98 -6.58
C GLN A 629 -4.46 22.16 -7.88
N GLY A 630 -3.24 22.71 -7.79
CA GLY A 630 -2.28 22.85 -8.87
C GLY A 630 -1.18 21.76 -8.82
N LEU A 631 -0.03 22.06 -9.43
CA LEU A 631 1.12 21.16 -9.46
C LEU A 631 1.72 20.92 -8.05
N LEU A 632 1.88 19.65 -7.69
CA LEU A 632 2.62 19.20 -6.51
C LEU A 632 3.95 18.56 -6.91
N LEU A 633 5.06 19.01 -6.29
CA LEU A 633 6.38 18.38 -6.42
C LEU A 633 6.81 17.76 -5.09
N PRO A 634 7.25 16.51 -5.03
CA PRO A 634 7.79 15.90 -3.82
C PRO A 634 9.14 16.54 -3.43
N GLN A 635 9.38 16.68 -2.13
CA GLN A 635 10.71 16.94 -1.60
C GLN A 635 11.50 15.63 -1.55
N LEU A 636 12.66 15.61 -2.22
CA LEU A 636 13.42 14.39 -2.54
C LEU A 636 14.72 14.22 -1.74
N LEU A 637 14.98 15.07 -0.75
CA LEU A 637 16.09 14.86 0.18
C LEU A 637 15.86 13.57 0.99
N PRO A 638 16.92 12.84 1.40
CA PRO A 638 16.78 11.61 2.19
C PRO A 638 15.94 11.77 3.46
N THR A 639 15.91 12.98 4.03
CA THR A 639 15.15 13.31 5.24
C THR A 639 13.64 13.50 5.02
N HIS A 640 13.20 13.67 3.77
CA HIS A 640 11.79 13.93 3.42
C HIS A 640 11.08 12.72 2.78
N VAL A 641 11.86 11.71 2.34
CA VAL A 641 11.34 10.39 1.96
C VAL A 641 11.42 9.50 3.19
N THR A 642 10.29 8.97 3.65
CA THR A 642 10.21 8.23 4.92
C THR A 642 9.71 6.80 4.71
N LEU A 643 9.94 5.89 5.66
CA LEU A 643 9.38 4.54 5.54
C LEU A 643 7.87 4.57 5.78
N TRP A 644 7.09 3.93 4.89
CA TRP A 644 5.65 3.73 5.08
C TRP A 644 5.33 2.71 6.19
N ARG A 645 5.49 3.12 7.45
CA ARG A 645 5.46 2.23 8.62
C ARG A 645 4.14 1.50 8.82
N LEU A 646 3.02 2.19 8.58
CA LEU A 646 1.67 1.65 8.77
C LEU A 646 1.26 0.70 7.64
N TYR A 647 2.15 0.47 6.68
CA TYR A 647 2.13 -0.66 5.76
C TYR A 647 3.17 -1.72 6.16
N PHE A 648 4.46 -1.39 6.16
CA PHE A 648 5.55 -2.38 6.34
C PHE A 648 5.67 -2.99 7.75
N LEU A 649 5.21 -2.28 8.78
CA LEU A 649 5.31 -2.68 10.19
C LEU A 649 3.94 -2.87 10.85
N ARG A 650 2.84 -2.87 10.08
CA ARG A 650 1.46 -2.91 10.61
C ARG A 650 1.10 -4.16 11.42
N TRP A 651 1.85 -5.24 11.25
CA TRP A 651 1.70 -6.50 11.98
C TRP A 651 2.60 -6.62 13.21
N VAL A 652 3.48 -5.64 13.43
CA VAL A 652 4.26 -5.50 14.66
C VAL A 652 3.32 -4.94 15.73
N PRO A 653 3.12 -5.64 16.87
CA PRO A 653 2.35 -5.10 17.98
C PRO A 653 2.91 -3.74 18.41
N GLU A 654 2.03 -2.77 18.66
CA GLU A 654 2.50 -1.48 19.13
C GLU A 654 3.10 -1.61 20.54
N ALA A 655 4.27 -0.99 20.77
CA ALA A 655 4.80 -0.90 22.12
C ALA A 655 3.85 -0.07 23.00
N SER A 656 3.65 -0.52 24.23
CA SER A 656 2.77 0.14 25.20
C SER A 656 3.54 0.48 26.47
N ILE A 657 3.18 1.61 27.07
CA ILE A 657 3.59 2.01 28.41
C ILE A 657 2.72 1.22 29.38
N SER A 658 3.33 0.50 30.32
CA SER A 658 2.62 -0.18 31.41
C SER A 658 1.68 0.80 32.12
N GLN A 659 0.36 0.52 32.10
CA GLN A 659 -0.72 1.39 32.59
C GLN A 659 -0.90 2.75 31.86
N GLY A 660 -0.03 3.10 30.90
CA GLY A 660 -0.07 4.36 30.14
C GLY A 660 -0.64 4.24 28.71
N GLY A 661 -0.83 3.02 28.19
CA GLY A 661 -1.39 2.79 26.86
C GLY A 661 -0.35 2.82 25.74
N ALA A 662 -0.79 3.03 24.51
CA ALA A 662 0.04 2.90 23.30
C ALA A 662 0.99 4.10 23.12
N ILE A 663 2.28 3.86 22.84
CA ILE A 663 3.31 4.92 22.80
C ILE A 663 3.06 5.90 21.63
N THR A 664 2.55 5.44 20.49
CA THR A 664 2.23 6.30 19.34
C THR A 664 1.06 7.22 19.65
N ALA A 665 0.04 6.72 20.37
CA ALA A 665 -1.06 7.55 20.84
C ALA A 665 -0.55 8.64 21.81
N PHE A 666 0.30 8.28 22.77
CA PHE A 666 0.95 9.23 23.67
C PHE A 666 1.79 10.29 22.92
N HIS A 667 2.58 9.86 21.93
CA HIS A 667 3.40 10.76 21.11
C HIS A 667 2.55 11.69 20.24
N LYS A 668 1.49 11.18 19.59
CA LYS A 668 0.55 12.01 18.81
C LYS A 668 -0.20 13.00 19.70
N LEU A 669 -0.60 12.61 20.91
CA LEU A 669 -1.19 13.53 21.90
C LEU A 669 -0.19 14.59 22.36
N SER A 670 1.07 14.24 22.54
CA SER A 670 2.14 15.19 22.89
C SER A 670 2.39 16.20 21.76
N LEU A 671 2.52 15.73 20.51
CA LEU A 671 2.66 16.60 19.33
C LEU A 671 1.47 17.54 19.17
N LEU A 672 0.24 17.03 19.36
CA LEU A 672 -0.98 17.83 19.26
C LEU A 672 -1.11 18.82 20.43
N ALA A 673 -0.59 18.49 21.62
CA ALA A 673 -0.48 19.42 22.73
C ALA A 673 0.55 20.54 22.45
N ASP A 674 1.73 20.20 21.93
CA ASP A 674 2.75 21.16 21.49
C ASP A 674 2.20 22.09 20.39
N GLU A 675 1.46 21.56 19.41
CA GLU A 675 0.82 22.32 18.34
C GLU A 675 -0.27 23.26 18.91
N ILE A 676 -1.12 22.78 19.82
CA ILE A 676 -2.13 23.63 20.49
C ILE A 676 -1.46 24.73 21.31
N GLU A 677 -0.39 24.46 22.06
CA GLU A 677 0.33 25.48 22.83
C GLU A 677 0.96 26.52 21.90
N SER A 678 1.60 26.08 20.80
CA SER A 678 2.15 26.95 19.76
C SER A 678 1.09 27.86 19.13
N LEU A 679 -0.05 27.28 18.69
CA LEU A 679 -1.16 28.03 18.11
C LEU A 679 -1.81 28.99 19.12
N GLN A 680 -1.96 28.60 20.38
CA GLN A 680 -2.45 29.49 21.44
C GLN A 680 -1.49 30.66 21.68
N ASN A 681 -0.17 30.43 21.64
CA ASN A 681 0.83 31.47 21.80
C ASN A 681 0.82 32.45 20.61
N GLN A 682 0.72 31.94 19.37
CA GLN A 682 0.51 32.76 18.17
C GLN A 682 -0.79 33.57 18.25
N LEU A 683 -1.90 32.97 18.69
CA LEU A 683 -3.18 33.65 18.85
C LEU A 683 -3.11 34.76 19.92
N ARG A 684 -2.41 34.51 21.04
CA ARG A 684 -2.16 35.53 22.07
C ARG A 684 -1.34 36.70 21.51
N GLN A 685 -0.27 36.43 20.78
CA GLN A 685 0.56 37.45 20.12
C GLN A 685 -0.23 38.27 19.09
N TYR A 686 -1.10 37.62 18.32
CA TYR A 686 -2.01 38.28 17.38
C TYR A 686 -3.02 39.18 18.10
N ASN A 687 -3.64 38.68 19.17
CA ASN A 687 -4.60 39.45 19.96
C ASN A 687 -3.96 40.63 20.71
N THR A 688 -2.71 40.51 21.17
CA THR A 688 -1.97 41.63 21.79
C THR A 688 -1.46 42.67 20.78
N SER A 689 -1.28 42.30 19.50
CA SER A 689 -0.84 43.24 18.45
C SER A 689 -2.01 43.95 17.75
N GLY A 690 -3.26 43.55 17.98
CA GLY A 690 -4.46 44.25 17.53
C GLY A 690 -4.95 45.39 18.44
N GLY A 691 -4.31 45.61 19.60
CA GLY A 691 -4.68 46.63 20.59
C GLY A 691 -3.86 47.92 20.48
N VAL A 692 -4.52 49.07 20.59
CA VAL A 692 -3.94 50.41 20.36
C VAL A 692 -2.90 50.81 21.42
N GLY A 693 -1.71 51.22 20.97
CA GLY A 693 -0.91 52.32 21.51
C GLY A 693 -0.43 52.25 22.97
N GLY A 694 0.80 51.77 23.18
CA GLY A 694 1.52 51.93 24.45
C GLY A 694 2.98 51.46 24.35
N THR A 695 3.90 52.28 24.86
CA THR A 695 5.37 52.12 24.93
C THR A 695 5.95 50.70 25.11
N PRO A 696 7.14 50.41 24.56
CA PRO A 696 7.77 49.09 24.65
C PRO A 696 8.23 48.77 26.08
N ALA A 697 7.46 47.94 26.79
CA ALA A 697 7.91 47.30 28.02
C ALA A 697 8.89 46.16 27.70
N SER A 698 9.87 45.97 28.58
CA SER A 698 10.98 45.01 28.43
C SER A 698 10.53 43.60 28.07
N THR A 699 11.15 43.02 27.04
CA THR A 699 11.05 41.60 26.66
C THR A 699 11.32 40.66 27.84
N PRO A 700 10.36 39.80 28.23
CA PRO A 700 10.72 38.49 28.75
C PRO A 700 11.40 37.73 27.60
N ASN A 701 12.49 37.02 27.87
CA ASN A 701 13.10 36.13 26.88
C ASN A 701 12.01 35.18 26.34
N PRO A 702 11.88 34.99 25.02
CA PRO A 702 11.20 33.82 24.49
C PRO A 702 12.07 32.62 24.87
N ALA A 703 11.73 31.96 25.97
CA ALA A 703 12.22 30.62 26.23
C ALA A 703 11.82 29.78 25.00
N HIS A 704 12.80 29.28 24.27
CA HIS A 704 12.54 28.33 23.19
C HIS A 704 11.67 27.21 23.76
N PRO A 705 10.61 26.76 23.06
CA PRO A 705 9.91 25.55 23.46
C PRO A 705 10.93 24.42 23.43
N GLU A 706 11.29 23.90 24.60
CA GLU A 706 12.09 22.69 24.71
C GLU A 706 11.28 21.55 24.10
N HIS A 707 11.71 21.09 22.92
CA HIS A 707 11.15 19.89 22.31
C HIS A 707 11.35 18.70 23.27
N GLY A 708 10.25 18.18 23.84
CA GLY A 708 10.30 17.00 24.72
C GLY A 708 9.67 17.15 26.12
N ARG A 709 8.72 18.06 26.35
CA ARG A 709 7.94 18.07 27.60
C ARG A 709 7.03 16.84 27.70
N MET A 710 7.17 16.05 28.77
CA MET A 710 6.21 14.98 29.08
C MET A 710 4.97 15.54 29.78
N TYR A 711 3.88 15.72 29.04
CA TYR A 711 2.66 16.36 29.55
C TYR A 711 1.81 15.50 30.50
N PHE A 712 1.89 14.17 30.41
CA PHE A 712 0.98 13.27 31.13
C PHE A 712 1.74 12.38 32.13
N LYS A 713 1.42 12.50 33.41
CA LYS A 713 1.87 11.57 34.46
C LYS A 713 0.86 10.45 34.66
N CYS A 714 1.31 9.20 34.58
CA CYS A 714 0.50 8.05 34.97
C CYS A 714 0.28 8.08 36.49
N THR A 715 -0.93 8.41 36.94
CA THR A 715 -1.31 8.32 38.35
C THR A 715 -1.83 6.90 38.65
N PRO A 716 -1.19 6.13 39.55
CA PRO A 716 -1.66 4.80 39.88
C PRO A 716 -2.97 4.89 40.67
N SER A 717 -4.10 4.63 40.00
CA SER A 717 -5.40 4.45 40.66
C SER A 717 -5.56 2.98 41.07
N PRO A 718 -5.66 2.65 42.37
CA PRO A 718 -5.63 1.26 42.84
C PRO A 718 -6.89 0.44 42.50
N ASN A 719 -7.92 1.05 41.89
CA ASN A 719 -9.22 0.40 41.62
C ASN A 719 -9.64 0.39 40.15
N ARG A 720 -8.76 0.73 39.20
CA ARG A 720 -9.04 0.53 37.77
C ARG A 720 -8.42 -0.78 37.32
N ALA A 721 -9.27 -1.80 37.08
CA ALA A 721 -8.85 -2.96 36.29
C ALA A 721 -8.22 -2.46 34.98
N ALA A 722 -7.11 -3.06 34.56
CA ALA A 722 -6.33 -2.60 33.41
C ALA A 722 -7.25 -2.50 32.18
N SER A 723 -7.63 -1.28 31.82
CA SER A 723 -8.37 -1.04 30.58
C SER A 723 -7.43 -1.37 29.44
N THR A 724 -7.86 -2.30 28.58
CA THR A 724 -7.18 -2.60 27.32
C THR A 724 -6.83 -1.29 26.60
N PRO A 725 -5.59 -1.13 26.10
CA PRO A 725 -5.17 0.11 25.47
C PRO A 725 -6.09 0.43 24.30
N GLU A 726 -6.53 1.69 24.18
CA GLU A 726 -7.33 2.11 23.04
C GLU A 726 -6.43 2.14 21.80
N TYR A 727 -6.51 1.08 20.99
CA TYR A 727 -5.78 0.95 19.73
C TYR A 727 -6.29 1.97 18.70
N LEU A 728 -5.73 3.18 18.72
CA LEU A 728 -5.84 4.16 17.64
C LEU A 728 -4.86 3.80 16.51
N SER A 729 -5.15 2.70 15.82
CA SER A 729 -4.37 2.23 14.68
C SER A 729 -5.05 2.62 13.37
N SER A 730 -4.32 3.27 12.47
CA SER A 730 -4.73 3.56 11.09
C SER A 730 -4.69 2.32 10.18
N SER A 731 -4.21 1.18 10.69
CA SER A 731 -4.03 -0.09 9.99
C SER A 731 -5.33 -0.80 9.55
N PHE A 732 -6.47 -0.09 9.44
CA PHE A 732 -7.71 -0.66 8.90
C PHE A 732 -7.42 -1.37 7.54
N PRO A 733 -7.96 -2.59 7.33
CA PRO A 733 -8.95 -3.31 8.12
C PRO A 733 -8.28 -4.35 9.03
N PHE A 734 -7.19 -3.99 9.72
CA PHE A 734 -6.42 -4.91 10.56
C PHE A 734 -5.92 -4.22 11.84
N SER A 735 -6.56 -4.54 12.97
CA SER A 735 -6.02 -4.25 14.29
C SER A 735 -4.68 -4.99 14.50
N PRO A 736 -3.64 -4.37 15.08
CA PRO A 736 -2.28 -4.93 15.19
C PRO A 736 -2.14 -6.04 16.28
N VAL A 737 -3.18 -6.85 16.50
CA VAL A 737 -3.10 -7.99 17.42
C VAL A 737 -2.08 -8.98 16.86
N GLY A 738 -1.09 -9.34 17.68
CA GLY A 738 0.18 -9.88 17.22
C GLY A 738 0.08 -11.09 16.31
N ASN A 739 0.51 -10.90 15.06
CA ASN A 739 0.79 -11.97 14.09
C ASN A 739 2.29 -12.01 13.72
N LEU A 740 3.14 -11.49 14.60
CA LEU A 740 4.60 -11.58 14.54
C LEU A 740 5.11 -12.18 15.85
N CYS A 741 5.16 -13.51 15.88
CA CYS A 741 5.68 -14.27 17.02
C CYS A 741 7.20 -14.06 17.12
N ARG A 742 7.64 -13.01 17.83
CA ARG A 742 9.05 -12.91 18.26
C ARG A 742 9.29 -13.85 19.45
N ARG A 743 10.54 -14.22 19.73
CA ARG A 743 10.91 -15.10 20.86
C ARG A 743 11.38 -14.40 22.13
N SER A 744 11.38 -13.06 22.12
CA SER A 744 11.61 -12.22 23.30
C SER A 744 11.18 -10.77 23.02
N ILE A 745 10.96 -10.03 24.10
CA ILE A 745 11.08 -8.58 24.31
C ILE A 745 9.77 -7.75 24.42
N LEU A 746 9.58 -7.26 25.65
CA LEU A 746 8.99 -5.95 25.98
C LEU A 746 9.71 -4.80 25.24
N GLY A 747 9.24 -4.45 24.05
CA GLY A 747 9.72 -3.26 23.32
C GLY A 747 9.82 -3.48 21.82
N THR A 748 9.59 -2.40 21.05
CA THR A 748 9.74 -2.40 19.59
C THR A 748 10.77 -1.35 19.17
N PRO A 749 11.23 -1.32 17.89
CA PRO A 749 12.17 -0.28 17.40
C PRO A 749 11.67 1.16 17.53
N LEU A 750 10.40 1.34 17.92
CA LEU A 750 9.74 2.62 18.13
C LEU A 750 10.35 3.43 19.29
N THR A 751 10.91 2.77 20.30
CA THR A 751 11.23 3.39 21.60
C THR A 751 12.36 4.43 21.53
N LYS A 752 13.40 4.21 20.72
CA LYS A 752 14.40 5.26 20.39
C LYS A 752 13.95 6.14 19.23
N PHE A 753 13.18 5.62 18.27
CA PHE A 753 12.74 6.42 17.11
C PHE A 753 11.85 7.61 17.53
N LEU A 754 10.91 7.40 18.46
CA LEU A 754 9.99 8.45 18.92
C LEU A 754 10.64 9.55 19.77
N ASN A 755 11.89 9.36 20.21
CA ASN A 755 12.61 10.36 21.01
C ASN A 755 13.26 11.48 20.19
N GLY A 756 13.27 11.41 18.85
CA GLY A 756 13.73 12.51 17.98
C GLY A 756 15.18 12.96 18.21
N ALA A 757 15.99 12.17 18.93
CA ALA A 757 17.34 12.55 19.32
C ALA A 757 18.29 12.50 18.12
N LYS A 758 18.93 13.64 17.83
CA LYS A 758 20.05 13.72 16.87
C LYS A 758 21.25 12.96 17.45
N ILE A 759 21.39 11.68 17.10
CA ILE A 759 22.59 10.91 17.42
C ILE A 759 23.58 11.10 16.28
N TRP A 760 24.64 11.88 16.53
CA TRP A 760 25.82 11.92 15.68
C TRP A 760 26.67 10.68 15.93
N LEU A 761 27.10 10.02 14.85
CA LEU A 761 28.19 9.05 14.90
C LEU A 761 29.52 9.81 14.90
N SER A 762 30.30 9.67 15.97
CA SER A 762 31.72 10.04 15.99
C SER A 762 32.53 8.87 16.55
N THR A 763 33.03 8.02 15.66
CA THR A 763 34.03 7.01 15.98
C THR A 763 35.41 7.66 16.06
N GLU A 764 35.85 8.06 17.25
CA GLU A 764 37.27 8.26 17.54
C GLU A 764 37.54 8.32 19.06
N THR A 765 38.78 7.98 19.46
CA THR A 765 39.32 7.92 20.83
C THR A 765 38.69 6.91 21.80
N LEU A 766 39.33 5.73 21.91
CA LEU A 766 40.04 5.29 23.12
C LEU A 766 40.68 3.90 22.92
N ALA A 767 41.91 3.89 22.43
CA ALA A 767 42.79 2.72 22.45
C ALA A 767 44.24 3.20 22.55
N ASN A 768 44.68 3.47 23.79
CA ASN A 768 46.06 3.33 24.30
C ASN A 768 46.21 4.07 25.64
N GLU A 769 46.09 3.34 26.75
CA GLU A 769 46.89 3.57 27.95
C GLU A 769 46.84 2.30 28.81
N THR A 770 48.00 1.63 28.93
CA THR A 770 48.47 0.70 30.00
C THR A 770 47.41 -0.07 30.82
N VAL A 771 47.45 -1.40 30.92
CA VAL A 771 48.59 -2.30 31.20
C VAL A 771 48.46 -3.64 30.47
#